data_AF-A0A936E6H6-F1
#
_entry.id   AF-A0A936E6H6-F1
#
_cell.length_a   1.000
_cell.length_b   1.000
_cell.length_c   1.000
_cell.angle_alpha   90.00
_cell.angle_beta   90.00
_cell.angle_gamma   90.00
#
_symmetry.space_group_name_H-M   'P 1'
#
loop_
_entity.id
_entity.type
_entity.pdbx_description
1 polymer ?
#
loop_
_entity_poly.entity_id
_entity_poly.type
_entity_poly.pdbx_seq_one_letter_code
_entity_poly.pdbx_strand_id
1 'polypeptide(L)'
;MTNRQTRLAALLCGILALLSLGASGATRAQYAYLTRGIPVGLPEPIPHGRPQLGLNVALEQYTSAELEANLQQIANLGVRHIKQSFYWPSDGAFDWAESDHLLAAVANHPTLQLTILLNGDPASQYAPPPPAEFAAWAGAFATRYGRQISHYIIWDEPNLASQWGGRAVNAADYAALLTAASTAIRTADSTAVIISAPLAPTVEMGPQNMADWRYLQQLYEAGAQDAFDVVAGKPYGFDSDPFDRTVDPAVLNFNRLILLREVVEQYGDGQTAVWAGNWGWNSLHAGWAGAPSAWGQTTADNQLQFVLDGLTRAQREWPWAGILFVQGWQAHAPTTSAEHGFDLVSHPHVGRLAEGTAAPTAALPGYYLASPTDPHQTFVGGWEFSAEFGADMSEVAEGEPPDSVTVRFWGTEIGARVRRADFRGRFYATVDGEPANALPLDNGRAALVLTTADPAEDFIRLEPIATNLEPGWHILVLEAERGWDQWALHGFSVGYRPDPRPYGWAQAGFIALAVLLGGVAVRLGKRVAWPLGRGGEWFAGVSATVQGGLVVVAAAVLALAGWFTWGAQLGGIYRRLDDVPQLALIGLSAGLFYVTPWFWLMLLALCALLAMLYWRPSWGLVLMAFSMTFYVQPVLKPIFQYRFSPIEVFALVATAAWLARWGVGWLEDFVLTRRREGAKAQRGVAHISPLLLCPSAPLLQNDSSRYYERTGPSSRLYLSLPCRCCSRRGWMWPRMSGGG
;
A
#
# COMPACT_ATOMS: atom_id res chain seq x y z
N MET A 1 -6.00 -43.12 -36.40
CA MET A 1 -7.00 -42.09 -36.01
C MET A 1 -7.78 -41.68 -37.25
N THR A 2 -9.10 -41.56 -37.16
CA THR A 2 -9.91 -40.95 -38.23
C THR A 2 -9.60 -39.44 -38.31
N ASN A 3 -9.82 -38.80 -39.47
CA ASN A 3 -9.65 -37.34 -39.61
C ASN A 3 -10.40 -36.54 -38.53
N ARG A 4 -11.55 -37.03 -38.07
CA ARG A 4 -12.32 -36.44 -36.95
C ARG A 4 -11.58 -36.56 -35.61
N GLN A 5 -10.99 -37.71 -35.32
CA GLN A 5 -10.23 -37.93 -34.08
C GLN A 5 -8.96 -37.06 -34.04
N THR A 6 -8.25 -36.90 -35.16
CA THR A 6 -7.05 -36.06 -35.22
C THR A 6 -7.38 -34.56 -35.09
N ARG A 7 -8.53 -34.11 -35.63
CA ARG A 7 -9.07 -32.75 -35.39
C ARG A 7 -9.35 -32.51 -33.91
N LEU A 8 -10.08 -33.43 -33.29
CA LEU A 8 -10.42 -33.32 -31.86
C LEU A 8 -9.18 -33.32 -30.98
N ALA A 9 -8.19 -34.18 -31.29
CA ALA A 9 -6.92 -34.20 -30.57
C ALA A 9 -6.13 -32.89 -30.75
N ALA A 10 -6.06 -32.33 -31.96
CA ALA A 10 -5.39 -31.06 -32.20
C ALA A 10 -6.05 -29.90 -31.43
N LEU A 11 -7.38 -29.82 -31.45
CA LEU A 11 -8.15 -28.83 -30.70
C LEU A 11 -7.98 -29.00 -29.19
N LEU A 12 -8.06 -30.23 -28.69
CA LEU A 12 -7.88 -30.53 -27.28
C LEU A 12 -6.48 -30.15 -26.80
N CYS A 13 -5.43 -30.52 -27.54
CA CYS A 13 -4.06 -30.10 -27.23
C CYS A 13 -3.92 -28.56 -27.25
N GLY A 14 -4.55 -27.87 -28.20
CA GLY A 14 -4.55 -26.40 -28.24
C GLY A 14 -5.24 -25.76 -27.02
N ILE A 15 -6.40 -26.29 -26.62
CA ILE A 15 -7.12 -25.83 -25.42
C ILE A 15 -6.28 -26.09 -24.17
N LEU A 16 -5.72 -27.29 -24.03
CA LEU A 16 -4.88 -27.63 -22.87
C LEU A 16 -3.59 -26.79 -22.82
N ALA A 17 -3.03 -26.41 -23.97
CA ALA A 17 -1.90 -25.47 -24.02
C ALA A 17 -2.29 -24.08 -23.50
N LEU A 18 -3.47 -23.56 -23.90
CA LEU A 18 -3.99 -22.29 -23.40
C LEU A 18 -4.32 -22.34 -21.90
N LEU A 19 -4.92 -23.43 -21.42
CA LEU A 19 -5.18 -23.65 -20.00
C LEU A 19 -3.88 -23.71 -19.19
N SER A 20 -2.82 -24.32 -19.74
CA SER A 20 -1.51 -24.37 -19.10
C SER A 20 -0.88 -22.97 -19.01
N LEU A 21 -0.98 -22.14 -20.05
CA LEU A 21 -0.58 -20.73 -19.98
C LEU A 21 -1.39 -19.94 -18.95
N GLY A 22 -2.71 -20.17 -18.89
CA GLY A 22 -3.59 -19.59 -17.87
C GLY A 22 -3.18 -19.98 -16.45
N ALA A 23 -2.84 -21.25 -16.22
CA ALA A 23 -2.35 -21.75 -14.94
C ALA A 23 -1.00 -21.10 -14.55
N SER A 24 -0.08 -20.95 -15.49
CA SER A 24 1.18 -20.22 -15.29
C SER A 24 0.94 -18.77 -14.84
N GLY A 25 0.00 -18.07 -15.50
CA GLY A 25 -0.42 -16.73 -15.10
C GLY A 25 -1.07 -16.68 -13.72
N ALA A 26 -1.95 -17.65 -13.42
CA ALA A 26 -2.61 -17.77 -12.11
C ALA A 26 -1.62 -18.02 -10.97
N THR A 27 -0.61 -18.88 -11.16
CA THR A 27 0.46 -19.12 -10.17
C THR A 27 1.25 -17.84 -9.88
N ARG A 28 1.60 -17.07 -10.92
CA ARG A 28 2.27 -15.77 -10.76
C ARG A 28 1.38 -14.76 -10.02
N ALA A 29 0.11 -14.68 -10.38
CA ALA A 29 -0.86 -13.78 -9.74
C ALA A 29 -1.08 -14.14 -8.26
N GLN A 30 -1.15 -15.44 -7.94
CA GLN A 30 -1.26 -15.93 -6.56
C GLN A 30 -0.02 -15.58 -5.73
N TYR A 31 1.19 -15.77 -6.27
CA TYR A 31 2.41 -15.37 -5.57
C TYR A 31 2.46 -13.85 -5.34
N ALA A 32 2.07 -13.06 -6.34
CA ALA A 32 1.97 -11.61 -6.20
C ALA A 32 0.93 -11.21 -5.14
N TYR A 33 -0.24 -11.85 -5.09
CA TYR A 33 -1.27 -11.63 -4.07
C TYR A 33 -0.73 -11.92 -2.66
N LEU A 34 0.01 -13.01 -2.46
CA LEU A 34 0.55 -13.39 -1.16
C LEU A 34 1.72 -12.52 -0.69
N THR A 35 2.50 -11.95 -1.61
CA THR A 35 3.76 -11.24 -1.30
C THR A 35 3.71 -9.73 -1.50
N ARG A 36 2.57 -9.17 -1.90
CA ARG A 36 2.41 -7.72 -2.06
C ARG A 36 2.55 -7.01 -0.71
N GLY A 37 3.33 -5.92 -0.69
CA GLY A 37 3.68 -5.19 0.53
C GLY A 37 4.85 -5.79 1.32
N ILE A 38 5.35 -6.96 0.95
CA ILE A 38 6.56 -7.56 1.55
C ILE A 38 7.79 -7.13 0.75
N PRO A 39 8.82 -6.51 1.37
CA PRO A 39 10.05 -6.13 0.70
C PRO A 39 10.71 -7.27 -0.07
N VAL A 40 11.44 -6.91 -1.13
CA VAL A 40 12.28 -7.86 -1.87
C VAL A 40 13.65 -7.87 -1.23
N GLY A 41 14.05 -9.00 -0.65
CA GLY A 41 15.33 -9.16 0.04
C GLY A 41 15.34 -8.54 1.44
N LEU A 42 16.55 -8.31 1.96
CA LEU A 42 16.77 -7.77 3.30
C LEU A 42 16.41 -6.28 3.38
N PRO A 43 15.61 -5.85 4.37
CA PRO A 43 15.26 -4.45 4.54
C PRO A 43 16.48 -3.60 4.95
N GLU A 44 16.69 -2.49 4.25
CA GLU A 44 17.64 -1.46 4.68
C GLU A 44 17.09 -0.70 5.91
N PRO A 45 17.95 0.06 6.64
CA PRO A 45 17.50 0.91 7.74
C PRO A 45 16.50 1.96 7.27
N ILE A 46 15.24 1.82 7.68
CA ILE A 46 14.18 2.80 7.46
C ILE A 46 13.97 3.55 8.78
N PRO A 47 14.34 4.85 8.88
CA PRO A 47 14.06 5.66 10.06
C PRO A 47 12.57 5.60 10.41
N HIS A 48 12.25 5.49 11.71
CA HIS A 48 10.88 5.40 12.20
C HIS A 48 10.07 4.20 11.65
N GLY A 49 10.73 3.22 11.02
CA GLY A 49 10.13 1.93 10.64
C GLY A 49 10.03 0.96 11.82
N ARG A 50 9.80 -0.32 11.50
CA ARG A 50 9.50 -1.42 12.43
C ARG A 50 8.18 -1.25 13.20
N PRO A 51 7.17 -2.09 12.91
CA PRO A 51 5.87 -1.93 13.51
C PRO A 51 5.83 -2.06 15.03
N GLN A 52 5.25 -1.06 15.68
CA GLN A 52 5.04 -0.99 17.13
C GLN A 52 3.58 -0.66 17.42
N LEU A 53 3.06 -1.24 18.51
CA LEU A 53 1.72 -0.89 18.98
C LEU A 53 1.71 0.55 19.51
N GLY A 54 0.80 1.37 18.99
CA GLY A 54 0.40 2.63 19.59
C GLY A 54 -1.09 2.64 19.93
N LEU A 55 -1.53 3.61 20.73
CA LEU A 55 -2.92 3.75 21.13
C LEU A 55 -3.43 5.19 20.93
N ASN A 56 -4.58 5.34 20.29
CA ASN A 56 -5.29 6.63 20.25
C ASN A 56 -5.99 6.88 21.58
N VAL A 57 -5.77 8.05 22.17
CA VAL A 57 -6.38 8.48 23.43
C VAL A 57 -7.09 9.83 23.23
N ALA A 58 -8.08 10.09 24.08
CA ALA A 58 -8.76 11.38 24.19
C ALA A 58 -8.77 11.77 25.67
N LEU A 59 -7.59 12.15 26.16
CA LEU A 59 -7.32 12.35 27.58
C LEU A 59 -8.03 13.57 28.16
N GLU A 60 -8.38 14.54 27.32
CA GLU A 60 -9.07 15.79 27.69
C GLU A 60 -10.47 15.57 28.27
N GLN A 61 -11.05 14.38 28.08
CA GLN A 61 -12.38 14.04 28.61
C GLN A 61 -12.36 13.67 30.10
N TYR A 62 -11.18 13.43 30.68
CA TYR A 62 -11.03 12.89 32.03
C TYR A 62 -10.79 13.96 33.08
N THR A 63 -11.33 13.75 34.28
CA THR A 63 -10.85 14.47 35.47
C THR A 63 -9.41 14.08 35.79
N SER A 64 -8.67 14.89 36.55
CA SER A 64 -7.26 14.59 36.88
C SER A 64 -7.05 13.21 37.54
N ALA A 65 -8.01 12.74 38.34
CA ALA A 65 -7.94 11.42 38.97
C ALA A 65 -8.18 10.28 37.96
N GLU A 66 -9.13 10.45 37.05
CA GLU A 66 -9.41 9.49 35.98
C GLU A 66 -8.27 9.48 34.96
N LEU A 67 -7.69 10.63 34.63
CA LEU A 67 -6.55 10.77 33.73
C LEU A 67 -5.38 9.94 34.22
N GLU A 68 -4.98 10.12 35.49
CA GLU A 68 -3.88 9.37 36.10
C GLU A 68 -4.18 7.86 36.13
N ALA A 69 -5.40 7.46 36.48
CA ALA A 69 -5.79 6.06 36.51
C ALA A 69 -5.74 5.41 35.11
N ASN A 70 -6.22 6.11 34.08
CA ASN A 70 -6.19 5.62 32.70
C ASN A 70 -4.76 5.54 32.16
N LEU A 71 -3.92 6.56 32.38
CA LEU A 71 -2.50 6.54 31.99
C LEU A 71 -1.76 5.38 32.65
N GLN A 72 -1.96 5.18 33.96
CA GLN A 72 -1.38 4.05 34.68
C GLN A 72 -1.84 2.70 34.12
N GLN A 73 -3.13 2.57 33.78
CA GLN A 73 -3.66 1.35 33.17
C GLN A 73 -3.04 1.08 31.79
N ILE A 74 -2.93 2.11 30.94
CA ILE A 74 -2.28 2.01 29.63
C ILE A 74 -0.81 1.60 29.78
N ALA A 75 -0.07 2.22 30.71
CA ALA A 75 1.31 1.88 31.01
C ALA A 75 1.46 0.43 31.51
N ASN A 76 0.53 -0.06 32.34
CA ASN A 76 0.52 -1.44 32.83
C ASN A 76 0.29 -2.48 31.73
N LEU A 77 -0.35 -2.11 30.62
CA LEU A 77 -0.48 -2.94 29.42
C LEU A 77 0.80 -2.98 28.57
N GLY A 78 1.85 -2.26 28.98
CA GLY A 78 3.12 -2.16 28.26
C GLY A 78 3.05 -1.28 27.01
N VAL A 79 1.94 -0.58 26.77
CA VAL A 79 1.84 0.40 25.67
C VAL A 79 2.87 1.48 25.93
N ARG A 80 3.66 1.82 24.91
CA ARG A 80 4.65 2.90 24.98
C ARG A 80 4.25 4.13 24.21
N HIS A 81 3.48 3.99 23.13
CA HIS A 81 3.14 5.10 22.24
C HIS A 81 1.67 5.45 22.37
N ILE A 82 1.37 6.69 22.73
CA ILE A 82 0.01 7.22 22.76
C ILE A 82 -0.12 8.44 21.83
N LYS A 83 -1.27 8.59 21.19
CA LYS A 83 -1.57 9.72 20.29
C LYS A 83 -2.71 10.55 20.83
N GLN A 84 -2.47 11.85 21.03
CA GLN A 84 -3.44 12.81 21.54
C GLN A 84 -3.61 13.98 20.56
N SER A 85 -4.85 14.39 20.34
CA SER A 85 -5.17 15.56 19.50
C SER A 85 -5.20 16.86 20.29
N PHE A 86 -4.71 17.93 19.67
CA PHE A 86 -4.79 19.31 20.11
C PHE A 86 -5.33 20.16 18.97
N TYR A 87 -6.20 21.11 19.30
CA TYR A 87 -6.97 21.85 18.29
C TYR A 87 -6.53 23.31 18.22
N TRP A 88 -6.41 23.81 16.99
CA TRP A 88 -6.14 25.21 16.70
C TRP A 88 -7.20 26.12 17.35
N PRO A 89 -6.83 27.18 18.08
CA PRO A 89 -7.80 28.12 18.65
C PRO A 89 -8.25 29.14 17.58
N SER A 90 -9.50 29.03 17.11
CA SER A 90 -10.03 29.90 16.04
C SER A 90 -10.21 31.37 16.45
N ASP A 91 -10.18 31.67 17.75
CA ASP A 91 -10.22 33.03 18.30
C ASP A 91 -8.84 33.72 18.35
N GLY A 92 -7.77 33.00 17.99
CA GLY A 92 -6.40 33.48 17.94
C GLY A 92 -5.72 33.60 19.33
N ALA A 93 -6.40 33.22 20.41
CA ALA A 93 -5.83 33.22 21.75
C ALA A 93 -5.24 31.84 22.06
N PHE A 94 -3.93 31.78 22.29
CA PHE A 94 -3.27 30.52 22.65
C PHE A 94 -3.51 30.21 24.14
N ASP A 95 -4.55 29.43 24.43
CA ASP A 95 -4.76 28.84 25.76
C ASP A 95 -4.04 27.49 25.86
N TRP A 96 -3.11 27.40 26.81
CA TRP A 96 -2.26 26.24 27.05
C TRP A 96 -2.66 25.43 28.28
N ALA A 97 -3.70 25.83 29.03
CA ALA A 97 -4.03 25.22 30.32
C ALA A 97 -4.29 23.71 30.23
N GLU A 98 -5.07 23.29 29.23
CA GLU A 98 -5.36 21.87 29.01
C GLU A 98 -4.10 21.12 28.52
N SER A 99 -3.32 21.74 27.63
CA SER A 99 -2.06 21.15 27.15
C SER A 99 -1.05 20.97 28.29
N ASP A 100 -0.90 21.95 29.17
CA ASP A 100 -0.06 21.86 30.36
C ASP A 100 -0.53 20.73 31.28
N HIS A 101 -1.84 20.60 31.50
CA HIS A 101 -2.41 19.54 32.33
C HIS A 101 -2.13 18.14 31.77
N LEU A 102 -2.40 17.92 30.48
CA LEU A 102 -2.20 16.62 29.84
C LEU A 102 -0.73 16.23 29.74
N LEU A 103 0.16 17.15 29.33
CA LEU A 103 1.58 16.85 29.23
C LEU A 103 2.22 16.63 30.61
N ALA A 104 1.81 17.37 31.64
CA ALA A 104 2.28 17.14 33.00
C ALA A 104 1.85 15.76 33.53
N ALA A 105 0.62 15.32 33.22
CA ALA A 105 0.14 13.99 33.61
C ALA A 105 0.93 12.89 32.89
N VAL A 106 1.15 13.01 31.58
CA VAL A 106 1.94 12.02 30.82
C VAL A 106 3.40 11.97 31.30
N ALA A 107 3.98 13.11 31.71
CA ALA A 107 5.34 13.15 32.24
C ALA A 107 5.55 12.34 33.53
N ASN A 108 4.48 12.04 34.28
CA ASN A 108 4.54 11.13 35.44
C ASN A 108 4.70 9.65 35.04
N HIS A 109 4.53 9.33 33.76
CA HIS A 109 4.60 7.97 33.20
C HIS A 109 5.76 7.87 32.20
N PRO A 110 7.02 7.70 32.65
CA PRO A 110 8.21 7.77 31.80
C PRO A 110 8.30 6.66 30.73
N THR A 111 7.46 5.62 30.83
CA THR A 111 7.34 4.57 29.80
C THR A 111 6.47 4.99 28.62
N LEU A 112 5.68 6.06 28.76
CA LEU A 112 4.80 6.59 27.73
C LEU A 112 5.50 7.69 26.93
N GLN A 113 5.32 7.63 25.62
CA GLN A 113 5.77 8.59 24.64
C GLN A 113 4.54 9.14 23.93
N LEU A 114 4.40 10.46 23.97
CA LEU A 114 3.27 11.16 23.40
C LEU A 114 3.58 11.60 21.97
N THR A 115 2.74 11.17 21.03
CA THR A 115 2.66 11.72 19.67
C THR A 115 1.53 12.73 19.63
N ILE A 116 1.84 13.95 19.21
CA ILE A 116 0.90 15.07 19.20
C ILE A 116 0.28 15.19 17.82
N LEU A 117 -1.04 15.24 17.74
CA LEU A 117 -1.75 15.61 16.52
C LEU A 117 -2.24 17.06 16.64
N LEU A 118 -1.69 17.96 15.84
CA LEU A 118 -2.12 19.35 15.76
C LEU A 118 -3.18 19.50 14.66
N ASN A 119 -4.44 19.75 15.02
CA ASN A 119 -5.58 19.77 14.10
C ASN A 119 -6.30 21.12 14.03
N GLY A 120 -7.22 21.25 13.07
CA GLY A 120 -8.15 22.38 13.00
C GLY A 120 -9.20 22.38 14.12
N ASP A 121 -9.86 23.53 14.33
CA ASP A 121 -10.89 23.66 15.35
C ASP A 121 -12.18 22.89 14.96
N PRO A 122 -12.64 21.91 15.76
CA PRO A 122 -13.91 21.22 15.54
C PRO A 122 -15.11 22.16 15.48
N ALA A 123 -15.11 23.26 16.24
CA ALA A 123 -16.20 24.24 16.25
C ALA A 123 -16.31 24.99 14.91
N SER A 124 -15.21 25.08 14.16
CA SER A 124 -15.15 25.65 12.81
C SER A 124 -15.30 24.60 11.70
N GLN A 125 -15.68 23.36 12.05
CA GLN A 125 -15.66 22.20 11.14
C GLN A 125 -14.29 21.95 10.52
N TYR A 126 -13.23 22.17 11.30
CA TYR A 126 -11.85 22.01 10.84
C TYR A 126 -11.57 22.85 9.59
N ALA A 127 -12.07 24.09 9.53
CA ALA A 127 -11.72 24.97 8.43
C ALA A 127 -10.22 25.33 8.54
N PRO A 128 -9.39 25.11 7.50
CA PRO A 128 -7.97 25.42 7.58
C PRO A 128 -7.79 26.95 7.70
N PRO A 129 -7.07 27.44 8.72
CA PRO A 129 -6.66 28.84 8.79
C PRO A 129 -5.56 29.12 7.74
N PRO A 130 -5.16 30.39 7.55
CA PRO A 130 -3.99 30.70 6.74
C PRO A 130 -2.74 29.91 7.23
N PRO A 131 -1.94 29.31 6.33
CA PRO A 131 -0.79 28.49 6.71
C PRO A 131 0.19 29.16 7.68
N ALA A 132 0.41 30.47 7.53
CA ALA A 132 1.30 31.23 8.40
C ALA A 132 0.76 31.37 9.84
N GLU A 133 -0.55 31.47 10.01
CA GLU A 133 -1.19 31.54 11.33
C GLU A 133 -1.07 30.19 12.03
N PHE A 134 -1.44 29.10 11.35
CA PHE A 134 -1.28 27.74 11.87
C PHE A 134 0.16 27.45 12.26
N ALA A 135 1.12 27.83 11.40
CA ALA A 135 2.54 27.67 11.66
C ALA A 135 3.01 28.43 12.89
N ALA A 136 2.50 29.64 13.14
CA ALA A 136 2.85 30.40 14.35
C ALA A 136 2.40 29.69 15.63
N TRP A 137 1.20 29.11 15.65
CA TRP A 137 0.73 28.30 16.78
C TRP A 137 1.51 27.00 16.93
N ALA A 138 1.74 26.27 15.84
CA ALA A 138 2.52 25.04 15.86
C ALA A 138 3.96 25.28 16.36
N GLY A 139 4.60 26.37 15.92
CA GLY A 139 5.91 26.81 16.39
C GLY A 139 5.89 27.23 17.87
N ALA A 140 4.84 27.91 18.33
CA ALA A 140 4.67 28.24 19.74
C ALA A 140 4.46 26.99 20.62
N PHE A 141 3.68 26.01 20.14
CA PHE A 141 3.50 24.71 20.76
C PHE A 141 4.85 24.00 20.92
N ALA A 142 5.61 23.89 19.82
CA ALA A 142 6.94 23.26 19.84
C ALA A 142 7.93 24.00 20.73
N THR A 143 7.90 25.34 20.76
CA THR A 143 8.74 26.15 21.67
C THR A 143 8.46 25.82 23.14
N ARG A 144 7.19 25.58 23.47
CA ARG A 144 6.75 25.28 24.83
C ARG A 144 7.05 23.84 25.23
N TYR A 145 6.80 22.88 24.34
CA TYR A 145 6.71 21.47 24.68
C TYR A 145 7.76 20.57 24.02
N GLY A 146 8.53 21.03 23.03
CA GLY A 146 9.47 20.23 22.23
C GLY A 146 10.57 19.51 23.01
N ARG A 147 10.79 19.84 24.28
CA ARG A 147 11.69 19.06 25.15
C ARG A 147 11.07 17.76 25.67
N GLN A 148 9.75 17.62 25.61
CA GLN A 148 8.98 16.49 26.14
C GLN A 148 8.40 15.62 25.02
N ILE A 149 8.31 16.15 23.81
CA ILE A 149 7.66 15.52 22.65
C ILE A 149 8.63 15.48 21.48
N SER A 150 8.60 14.41 20.72
CA SER A 150 9.45 14.26 19.53
C SER A 150 8.64 14.10 18.23
N HIS A 151 7.36 13.76 18.32
CA HIS A 151 6.55 13.39 17.15
C HIS A 151 5.33 14.30 17.00
N TYR A 152 5.22 14.93 15.84
CA TYR A 152 4.16 15.87 15.50
C TYR A 152 3.44 15.42 14.22
N ILE A 153 2.17 15.08 14.34
CA ILE A 153 1.26 14.88 13.21
C ILE A 153 0.60 16.21 12.90
N ILE A 154 0.69 16.61 11.63
CA ILE A 154 0.12 17.87 11.17
C ILE A 154 -1.19 17.61 10.43
N TRP A 155 -2.30 17.98 11.08
CA TRP A 155 -3.68 17.81 10.65
C TRP A 155 -4.20 16.35 10.71
N ASP A 156 -5.52 16.19 10.66
CA ASP A 156 -6.20 14.89 10.52
C ASP A 156 -7.08 14.86 9.27
N GLU A 157 -6.95 13.82 8.44
CA GLU A 157 -7.85 13.55 7.30
C GLU A 157 -8.13 14.74 6.34
N PRO A 158 -7.13 15.51 5.88
CA PRO A 158 -7.35 16.65 4.97
C PRO A 158 -7.90 16.24 3.59
N ASN A 159 -8.03 14.93 3.36
CA ASN A 159 -8.64 14.32 2.19
C ASN A 159 -10.17 14.10 2.33
N LEU A 160 -10.79 14.53 3.42
CA LEU A 160 -12.24 14.59 3.61
C LEU A 160 -12.74 16.04 3.75
N ALA A 161 -13.79 16.41 3.02
CA ALA A 161 -14.39 17.74 3.13
C ALA A 161 -14.87 18.06 4.57
N SER A 162 -15.39 17.05 5.28
CA SER A 162 -15.84 17.19 6.68
C SER A 162 -14.72 17.52 7.66
N GLN A 163 -13.47 17.31 7.27
CA GLN A 163 -12.25 17.57 8.04
C GLN A 163 -11.43 18.73 7.43
N TRP A 164 -12.08 19.49 6.54
CA TRP A 164 -11.48 20.58 5.77
C TRP A 164 -12.48 21.74 5.55
N GLY A 165 -13.31 22.05 6.56
CA GLY A 165 -14.26 23.16 6.54
C GLY A 165 -15.44 23.01 5.57
N GLY A 166 -15.78 21.77 5.18
CA GLY A 166 -16.80 21.48 4.17
C GLY A 166 -16.40 21.87 2.74
N ARG A 167 -15.11 22.17 2.52
CA ARG A 167 -14.58 22.63 1.23
C ARG A 167 -14.15 21.45 0.37
N ALA A 168 -13.99 21.71 -0.93
CA ALA A 168 -13.31 20.76 -1.80
C ALA A 168 -11.88 20.51 -1.28
N VAL A 169 -11.47 19.25 -1.23
CA VAL A 169 -10.15 18.85 -0.75
C VAL A 169 -9.09 19.13 -1.80
N ASN A 170 -7.93 19.63 -1.36
CA ASN A 170 -6.83 20.02 -2.21
C ASN A 170 -5.50 19.71 -1.52
N ALA A 171 -4.74 18.77 -2.10
CA ALA A 171 -3.45 18.35 -1.54
C ALA A 171 -2.39 19.46 -1.57
N ALA A 172 -2.47 20.41 -2.51
CA ALA A 172 -1.53 21.55 -2.57
C ALA A 172 -1.78 22.55 -1.43
N ASP A 173 -3.04 22.78 -1.04
CA ASP A 173 -3.37 23.64 0.10
C ASP A 173 -2.87 23.02 1.41
N TYR A 174 -3.06 21.70 1.56
CA TYR A 174 -2.49 20.97 2.69
C TYR A 174 -0.95 20.95 2.66
N ALA A 175 -0.32 20.79 1.49
CA ALA A 175 1.15 20.85 1.35
C ALA A 175 1.71 22.19 1.86
N ALA A 176 1.05 23.30 1.55
CA ALA A 176 1.44 24.62 2.04
C ALA A 176 1.31 24.75 3.56
N LEU A 177 0.21 24.24 4.13
CA LEU A 177 0.01 24.22 5.59
C LEU A 177 1.04 23.32 6.30
N LEU A 178 1.26 22.11 5.78
CA LEU A 178 2.24 21.15 6.29
C LEU A 178 3.65 21.72 6.27
N THR A 179 4.07 22.31 5.15
CA THR A 179 5.41 22.90 4.99
C THR A 179 5.64 24.10 5.92
N ALA A 180 4.63 24.96 6.08
CA ALA A 180 4.72 26.10 6.98
C ALA A 180 4.84 25.64 8.45
N ALA A 181 3.99 24.68 8.86
CA ALA A 181 3.99 24.14 10.21
C ALA A 181 5.30 23.39 10.52
N SER A 182 5.76 22.52 9.62
CA SER A 182 7.00 21.75 9.80
C SER A 182 8.21 22.68 9.94
N THR A 183 8.28 23.73 9.13
CA THR A 183 9.35 24.75 9.23
C THR A 183 9.34 25.46 10.58
N ALA A 184 8.15 25.89 11.04
CA ALA A 184 8.02 26.59 12.31
C ALA A 184 8.35 25.69 13.51
N ILE A 185 7.91 24.43 13.49
CA ILE A 185 8.24 23.44 14.51
C ILE A 185 9.75 23.18 14.52
N ARG A 186 10.38 22.89 13.37
CA ARG A 186 11.81 22.62 13.30
C ARG A 186 12.70 23.79 13.68
N THR A 187 12.19 25.02 13.52
CA THR A 187 12.87 26.23 14.01
C THR A 187 12.93 26.28 15.54
N ALA A 188 11.88 25.78 16.22
CA ALA A 188 11.82 25.70 17.67
C ALA A 188 12.49 24.42 18.23
N ASP A 189 12.41 23.32 17.49
CA ASP A 189 12.93 22.00 17.84
C ASP A 189 13.50 21.30 16.60
N SER A 190 14.82 21.36 16.42
CA SER A 190 15.51 20.77 15.27
C SER A 190 15.47 19.23 15.24
N THR A 191 15.06 18.60 16.34
CA THR A 191 14.96 17.13 16.44
C THR A 191 13.53 16.61 16.24
N ALA A 192 12.57 17.51 16.03
CA ALA A 192 11.18 17.15 15.80
C ALA A 192 11.01 16.26 14.57
N VAL A 193 10.29 15.16 14.76
CA VAL A 193 9.84 14.23 13.71
C VAL A 193 8.45 14.66 13.25
N ILE A 194 8.35 15.02 11.98
CA ILE A 194 7.11 15.50 11.37
C ILE A 194 6.43 14.35 10.63
N ILE A 195 5.16 14.11 10.95
CA ILE A 195 4.34 13.05 10.35
C ILE A 195 3.23 13.73 9.55
N SER A 196 3.03 13.29 8.31
CA SER A 196 1.90 13.77 7.49
C SER A 196 0.57 13.42 8.14
N ALA A 197 -0.50 14.10 7.74
CA ALA A 197 -1.83 13.79 8.22
C ALA A 197 -2.18 12.33 7.88
N PRO A 198 -2.76 11.57 8.82
CA PRO A 198 -3.22 10.23 8.53
C PRO A 198 -4.45 10.32 7.62
N LEU A 199 -4.26 9.89 6.37
CA LEU A 199 -5.29 10.01 5.33
C LEU A 199 -6.43 9.01 5.56
N ALA A 200 -7.67 9.49 5.47
CA ALA A 200 -8.86 8.66 5.62
C ALA A 200 -9.01 7.69 4.44
N PRO A 201 -9.37 6.42 4.68
CA PRO A 201 -9.59 5.47 3.60
C PRO A 201 -10.91 5.76 2.90
N THR A 202 -10.85 6.12 1.63
CA THR A 202 -12.02 6.28 0.76
C THR A 202 -11.70 5.80 -0.66
N VAL A 203 -12.74 5.55 -1.45
CA VAL A 203 -12.66 5.18 -2.87
C VAL A 203 -13.00 6.35 -3.79
N GLU A 204 -13.31 7.52 -3.22
CA GLU A 204 -13.71 8.72 -3.97
C GLU A 204 -12.50 9.37 -4.66
N MET A 205 -12.75 10.09 -5.77
CA MET A 205 -11.69 10.67 -6.61
C MET A 205 -11.63 12.20 -6.55
N GLY A 206 -12.43 12.82 -5.67
CA GLY A 206 -12.63 14.26 -5.55
C GLY A 206 -13.99 14.76 -6.09
N PRO A 207 -14.30 16.05 -5.92
CA PRO A 207 -13.49 17.04 -5.18
C PRO A 207 -13.84 17.11 -3.69
N GLN A 208 -14.92 16.48 -3.21
CA GLN A 208 -15.32 16.56 -1.80
C GLN A 208 -14.47 15.66 -0.91
N ASN A 209 -14.30 14.39 -1.30
CA ASN A 209 -13.37 13.48 -0.64
C ASN A 209 -12.47 12.83 -1.68
N MET A 210 -11.27 12.45 -1.29
CA MET A 210 -10.29 11.84 -2.18
C MET A 210 -9.61 10.64 -1.54
N ALA A 211 -9.46 9.57 -2.31
CA ALA A 211 -8.81 8.34 -1.88
C ALA A 211 -7.39 8.65 -1.38
N ASP A 212 -7.09 8.14 -0.19
CA ASP A 212 -5.79 8.16 0.49
C ASP A 212 -4.58 8.07 -0.47
N TRP A 213 -4.48 7.03 -1.30
CA TRP A 213 -3.36 6.84 -2.24
C TRP A 213 -3.26 7.95 -3.29
N ARG A 214 -4.42 8.46 -3.77
CA ARG A 214 -4.46 9.52 -4.79
C ARG A 214 -4.12 10.87 -4.16
N TYR A 215 -4.60 11.12 -2.95
CA TYR A 215 -4.28 12.34 -2.22
C TYR A 215 -2.80 12.40 -1.87
N LEU A 216 -2.21 11.28 -1.41
CA LEU A 216 -0.76 11.17 -1.19
C LEU A 216 0.03 11.39 -2.48
N GLN A 217 -0.42 10.81 -3.60
CA GLN A 217 0.21 11.05 -4.90
C GLN A 217 0.22 12.56 -5.23
N GLN A 218 -0.91 13.25 -5.05
CA GLN A 218 -0.99 14.70 -5.28
C GLN A 218 -0.15 15.51 -4.28
N LEU A 219 0.02 15.03 -3.06
CA LEU A 219 0.88 15.64 -2.04
C LEU A 219 2.36 15.60 -2.45
N TYR A 220 2.83 14.46 -2.99
CA TYR A 220 4.17 14.38 -3.59
C TYR A 220 4.29 15.25 -4.85
N GLU A 221 3.27 15.27 -5.73
CA GLU A 221 3.25 16.15 -6.91
C GLU A 221 3.29 17.64 -6.55
N ALA A 222 2.78 18.00 -5.38
CA ALA A 222 2.86 19.37 -4.83
C ALA A 222 4.22 19.69 -4.18
N GLY A 223 5.17 18.73 -4.15
CA GLY A 223 6.52 18.95 -3.62
C GLY A 223 6.64 18.91 -2.10
N ALA A 224 5.72 18.23 -1.41
CA ALA A 224 5.71 18.18 0.06
C ALA A 224 6.68 17.16 0.69
N GLN A 225 7.48 16.44 -0.10
CA GLN A 225 8.35 15.36 0.38
C GLN A 225 9.29 15.82 1.51
N ASP A 226 9.88 17.01 1.39
CA ASP A 226 10.80 17.54 2.41
C ASP A 226 10.07 18.08 3.67
N ALA A 227 8.74 18.10 3.66
CA ALA A 227 7.94 18.64 4.76
C ALA A 227 7.61 17.60 5.85
N PHE A 228 7.83 16.30 5.60
CA PHE A 228 7.56 15.21 6.54
C PHE A 228 8.72 14.20 6.58
N ASP A 229 8.89 13.54 7.73
CA ASP A 229 9.79 12.40 7.92
C ASP A 229 9.06 11.06 7.80
N VAL A 230 7.73 11.07 7.96
CA VAL A 230 6.87 9.89 8.00
C VAL A 230 5.54 10.20 7.30
N VAL A 231 5.08 9.26 6.47
CA VAL A 231 3.73 9.31 5.89
C VAL A 231 2.76 8.56 6.79
N ALA A 232 1.54 9.07 6.96
CA ALA A 232 0.50 8.37 7.73
C ALA A 232 -0.76 8.07 6.92
N GLY A 233 -1.41 6.95 7.25
CA GLY A 233 -2.73 6.56 6.75
C GLY A 233 -3.61 5.99 7.85
N LYS A 234 -4.88 5.71 7.53
CA LYS A 234 -5.83 5.05 8.45
C LYS A 234 -6.33 3.70 7.92
N PRO A 235 -5.54 2.61 8.03
CA PRO A 235 -5.91 1.30 7.50
C PRO A 235 -6.90 0.56 8.41
N TYR A 236 -8.14 1.03 8.51
CA TYR A 236 -9.19 0.29 9.22
C TYR A 236 -9.43 -1.08 8.57
N GLY A 237 -9.75 -2.09 9.40
CA GLY A 237 -10.00 -3.44 8.92
C GLY A 237 -11.33 -3.59 8.15
N PHE A 238 -12.30 -2.71 8.42
CA PHE A 238 -13.66 -2.80 7.91
C PHE A 238 -14.26 -4.19 8.16
N ASP A 239 -14.81 -4.83 7.12
CA ASP A 239 -15.43 -6.15 7.18
C ASP A 239 -14.43 -7.29 6.84
N SER A 240 -13.15 -6.97 6.62
CA SER A 240 -12.11 -7.95 6.29
C SER A 240 -11.29 -8.35 7.52
N ASP A 241 -10.92 -9.62 7.63
CA ASP A 241 -9.97 -10.10 8.64
C ASP A 241 -8.53 -9.61 8.32
N PRO A 242 -7.59 -9.65 9.30
CA PRO A 242 -6.21 -9.19 9.09
C PRO A 242 -5.39 -10.05 8.13
N PHE A 243 -5.88 -11.21 7.66
CA PHE A 243 -5.18 -12.11 6.73
C PHE A 243 -5.68 -12.01 5.28
N ASP A 244 -6.77 -11.28 5.01
CA ASP A 244 -7.10 -10.80 3.67
C ASP A 244 -5.85 -10.17 3.05
N ARG A 245 -5.51 -10.52 1.80
CA ARG A 245 -4.35 -9.96 1.07
C ARG A 245 -4.77 -9.07 -0.10
N THR A 246 -6.05 -8.73 -0.18
CA THR A 246 -6.58 -7.88 -1.24
C THR A 246 -6.00 -6.46 -1.10
N VAL A 247 -5.19 -6.06 -2.06
CA VAL A 247 -4.68 -4.68 -2.20
C VAL A 247 -5.31 -4.08 -3.45
N ASP A 248 -6.43 -3.40 -3.29
CA ASP A 248 -7.20 -2.80 -4.39
C ASP A 248 -7.65 -1.37 -4.00
N PRO A 249 -7.41 -0.35 -4.83
CA PRO A 249 -7.90 1.01 -4.63
C PRO A 249 -9.41 1.11 -4.32
N ALA A 250 -10.22 0.17 -4.81
CA ALA A 250 -11.67 0.13 -4.63
C ALA A 250 -12.13 -0.65 -3.38
N VAL A 251 -11.22 -1.26 -2.62
CA VAL A 251 -11.54 -2.07 -1.43
C VAL A 251 -11.05 -1.37 -0.16
N LEU A 252 -11.93 -1.28 0.83
CA LEU A 252 -11.63 -0.73 2.15
C LEU A 252 -11.24 -1.87 3.11
N ASN A 253 -9.97 -1.95 3.50
CA ASN A 253 -9.43 -2.95 4.42
C ASN A 253 -8.07 -2.52 5.01
N PHE A 254 -7.52 -3.35 5.91
CA PHE A 254 -6.23 -3.13 6.57
C PHE A 254 -5.05 -3.02 5.58
N ASN A 255 -5.13 -3.71 4.44
CA ASN A 255 -4.03 -3.72 3.46
C ASN A 255 -3.90 -2.42 2.65
N ARG A 256 -4.83 -1.47 2.78
CA ARG A 256 -4.72 -0.17 2.11
C ARG A 256 -3.45 0.59 2.46
N LEU A 257 -2.84 0.33 3.61
CA LEU A 257 -1.54 0.90 3.97
C LEU A 257 -0.46 0.57 2.91
N ILE A 258 -0.55 -0.60 2.27
CA ILE A 258 0.36 -1.01 1.18
C ILE A 258 0.22 -0.09 -0.04
N LEU A 259 -0.97 0.43 -0.34
CA LEU A 259 -1.14 1.39 -1.44
C LEU A 259 -0.39 2.69 -1.17
N LEU A 260 -0.36 3.15 0.09
CA LEU A 260 0.44 4.32 0.46
C LEU A 260 1.93 4.03 0.31
N ARG A 261 2.39 2.86 0.78
CA ARG A 261 3.78 2.43 0.59
C ARG A 261 4.17 2.38 -0.89
N GLU A 262 3.31 1.87 -1.76
CA GLU A 262 3.55 1.82 -3.21
C GLU A 262 3.67 3.22 -3.83
N VAL A 263 2.90 4.21 -3.33
CA VAL A 263 3.04 5.60 -3.74
C VAL A 263 4.38 6.16 -3.27
N VAL A 264 4.74 6.00 -1.99
CA VAL A 264 6.05 6.43 -1.43
C VAL A 264 7.21 5.88 -2.28
N GLU A 265 7.20 4.58 -2.60
CA GLU A 265 8.22 3.95 -3.45
C GLU A 265 8.21 4.46 -4.89
N GLN A 266 7.03 4.79 -5.45
CA GLN A 266 6.92 5.32 -6.80
C GLN A 266 7.61 6.69 -6.96
N TYR A 267 7.68 7.49 -5.90
CA TYR A 267 8.38 8.78 -5.88
C TYR A 267 9.86 8.66 -5.46
N GLY A 268 10.40 7.44 -5.36
CA GLY A 268 11.80 7.22 -4.97
C GLY A 268 12.05 7.42 -3.47
N ASP A 269 11.00 7.57 -2.67
CA ASP A 269 11.06 7.89 -1.25
C ASP A 269 11.03 6.64 -0.35
N GLY A 270 11.61 5.54 -0.83
CA GLY A 270 11.50 4.22 -0.18
C GLY A 270 12.08 4.13 1.24
N GLN A 271 12.79 5.16 1.71
CA GLN A 271 13.34 5.27 3.07
C GLN A 271 12.38 5.94 4.06
N THR A 272 11.25 6.49 3.58
CA THR A 272 10.22 7.06 4.45
C THR A 272 9.33 5.96 5.01
N ALA A 273 9.20 5.93 6.33
CA ALA A 273 8.29 5.02 7.01
C ALA A 273 6.83 5.41 6.79
N VAL A 274 5.95 4.42 6.88
CA VAL A 274 4.50 4.63 6.82
C VAL A 274 3.86 4.21 8.14
N TRP A 275 3.16 5.13 8.81
CA TRP A 275 2.50 4.88 10.09
C TRP A 275 0.98 4.72 9.91
N ALA A 276 0.35 3.98 10.82
CA ALA A 276 -1.11 3.96 10.91
C ALA A 276 -1.54 4.93 12.00
N GLY A 277 -2.08 6.09 11.61
CA GLY A 277 -2.58 7.07 12.56
C GLY A 277 -3.82 6.58 13.31
N ASN A 278 -4.64 5.76 12.65
CA ASN A 278 -5.80 5.10 13.26
C ASN A 278 -6.02 3.77 12.53
N TRP A 279 -6.25 2.68 13.26
CA TRP A 279 -6.59 1.39 12.67
C TRP A 279 -7.30 0.50 13.69
N GLY A 280 -7.81 -0.65 13.24
CA GLY A 280 -8.52 -1.61 14.08
C GLY A 280 -9.87 -2.02 13.48
N TRP A 281 -10.65 -2.73 14.29
CA TRP A 281 -11.96 -3.26 13.92
C TRP A 281 -13.02 -2.76 14.89
N ASN A 282 -14.18 -2.39 14.35
CA ASN A 282 -15.28 -1.89 15.15
C ASN A 282 -16.17 -3.05 15.63
N SER A 283 -16.53 -3.04 16.90
CA SER A 283 -17.39 -4.05 17.53
C SER A 283 -18.44 -3.38 18.42
N LEU A 284 -19.55 -2.95 17.81
CA LEU A 284 -20.73 -2.51 18.56
C LEU A 284 -21.37 -3.69 19.31
N HIS A 285 -21.83 -3.46 20.54
CA HIS A 285 -22.44 -4.50 21.36
C HIS A 285 -23.81 -4.95 20.81
N ALA A 286 -24.23 -6.16 21.20
CA ALA A 286 -25.55 -6.68 20.85
C ALA A 286 -26.66 -5.78 21.42
N GLY A 287 -27.56 -5.32 20.56
CA GLY A 287 -28.64 -4.39 20.94
C GLY A 287 -28.29 -2.91 20.79
N TRP A 288 -27.17 -2.58 20.13
CA TRP A 288 -26.81 -1.20 19.79
C TRP A 288 -27.97 -0.45 19.11
N ALA A 289 -28.36 0.69 19.71
CA ALA A 289 -29.45 1.54 19.24
C ALA A 289 -28.99 2.86 18.60
N GLY A 290 -27.66 3.09 18.54
CA GLY A 290 -27.06 4.29 17.96
C GLY A 290 -26.86 4.19 16.44
N ALA A 291 -25.98 5.05 15.92
CA ALA A 291 -25.63 5.03 14.50
C ALA A 291 -24.93 3.72 14.11
N PRO A 292 -25.21 3.15 12.92
CA PRO A 292 -24.46 1.99 12.45
C PRO A 292 -23.00 2.35 12.19
N SER A 293 -22.10 1.37 12.36
CA SER A 293 -20.68 1.56 12.05
C SER A 293 -20.44 1.75 10.56
N ALA A 294 -19.69 2.81 10.22
CA ALA A 294 -19.15 3.00 8.87
C ALA A 294 -17.87 2.19 8.63
N TRP A 295 -17.26 1.63 9.69
CA TRP A 295 -15.99 0.90 9.67
C TRP A 295 -16.18 -0.62 9.72
N GLY A 296 -17.28 -1.11 9.17
CA GLY A 296 -17.67 -2.52 9.29
C GLY A 296 -18.04 -2.89 10.73
N GLN A 297 -18.29 -4.19 10.95
CA GLN A 297 -18.69 -4.70 12.26
C GLN A 297 -18.12 -6.10 12.50
N THR A 298 -17.53 -6.31 13.66
CA THR A 298 -17.07 -7.62 14.14
C THR A 298 -17.62 -7.93 15.54
N THR A 299 -17.21 -9.05 16.14
CA THR A 299 -17.51 -9.42 17.53
C THR A 299 -16.41 -8.92 18.47
N ALA A 300 -16.70 -8.76 19.77
CA ALA A 300 -15.70 -8.35 20.76
C ALA A 300 -14.49 -9.29 20.79
N ASP A 301 -14.73 -10.62 20.75
CA ASP A 301 -13.65 -11.61 20.70
C ASP A 301 -12.75 -11.43 19.47
N ASN A 302 -13.36 -11.19 18.30
CA ASN A 302 -12.61 -10.98 17.06
C ASN A 302 -11.91 -9.63 17.02
N GLN A 303 -12.49 -8.58 17.63
CA GLN A 303 -11.92 -7.23 17.61
C GLN A 303 -10.48 -7.23 18.11
N LEU A 304 -10.27 -7.73 19.33
CA LEU A 304 -8.93 -7.73 19.92
C LEU A 304 -8.02 -8.77 19.27
N GLN A 305 -8.54 -9.93 18.90
CA GLN A 305 -7.77 -10.95 18.18
C GLN A 305 -7.26 -10.39 16.84
N PHE A 306 -8.08 -9.68 16.09
CA PHE A 306 -7.69 -9.08 14.81
C PHE A 306 -6.66 -7.97 14.96
N VAL A 307 -6.73 -7.17 16.04
CA VAL A 307 -5.68 -6.20 16.37
C VAL A 307 -4.34 -6.92 16.61
N LEU A 308 -4.32 -7.99 17.42
CA LEU A 308 -3.08 -8.72 17.73
C LEU A 308 -2.51 -9.45 16.50
N ASP A 309 -3.37 -10.11 15.71
CA ASP A 309 -2.97 -10.80 14.48
C ASP A 309 -2.50 -9.81 13.41
N GLY A 310 -3.19 -8.67 13.27
CA GLY A 310 -2.81 -7.60 12.35
C GLY A 310 -1.46 -6.98 12.71
N LEU A 311 -1.20 -6.72 14.00
CA LEU A 311 0.10 -6.24 14.48
C LEU A 311 1.20 -7.27 14.22
N THR A 312 0.97 -8.53 14.58
CA THR A 312 1.94 -9.62 14.36
C THR A 312 2.27 -9.76 12.88
N ARG A 313 1.25 -9.67 12.00
CA ARG A 313 1.45 -9.70 10.55
C ARG A 313 2.27 -8.49 10.09
N ALA A 314 1.91 -7.27 10.51
CA ALA A 314 2.65 -6.07 10.14
C ALA A 314 4.12 -6.18 10.56
N GLN A 315 4.41 -6.62 11.78
CA GLN A 315 5.78 -6.83 12.28
C GLN A 315 6.58 -7.83 11.45
N ARG A 316 5.92 -8.83 10.85
CA ARG A 316 6.55 -9.86 10.02
C ARG A 316 6.70 -9.45 8.56
N GLU A 317 5.80 -8.62 8.05
CA GLU A 317 5.68 -8.38 6.61
C GLU A 317 6.01 -6.95 6.20
N TRP A 318 5.87 -5.97 7.10
CA TRP A 318 5.95 -4.55 6.82
C TRP A 318 7.03 -3.87 7.68
N PRO A 319 8.32 -4.24 7.53
CA PRO A 319 9.41 -3.57 8.26
C PRO A 319 9.52 -2.06 7.93
N TRP A 320 8.93 -1.63 6.81
CA TRP A 320 8.77 -0.24 6.40
C TRP A 320 7.68 0.53 7.15
N ALA A 321 6.77 -0.17 7.84
CA ALA A 321 5.77 0.48 8.66
C ALA A 321 6.31 0.75 10.06
N GLY A 322 5.85 1.84 10.69
CA GLY A 322 6.27 2.22 12.04
C GLY A 322 5.14 2.09 13.05
N ILE A 323 4.89 3.12 13.85
CA ILE A 323 3.88 3.04 14.90
C ILE A 323 2.48 2.87 14.29
N LEU A 324 1.73 1.88 14.80
CA LEU A 324 0.36 1.60 14.43
C LEU A 324 -0.56 1.95 15.59
N PHE A 325 -1.16 3.14 15.56
CA PHE A 325 -2.06 3.63 16.62
C PHE A 325 -3.44 2.99 16.50
N VAL A 326 -3.72 1.97 17.33
CA VAL A 326 -5.04 1.34 17.41
C VAL A 326 -6.07 2.39 17.81
N GLN A 327 -7.22 2.37 17.15
CA GLN A 327 -8.32 3.29 17.41
C GLN A 327 -8.95 2.98 18.77
N GLY A 328 -8.99 4.00 19.62
CA GLY A 328 -9.85 4.12 20.80
C GLY A 328 -9.39 3.39 22.07
N TRP A 329 -8.69 4.06 22.99
CA TRP A 329 -8.80 3.70 24.40
C TRP A 329 -10.24 3.88 24.87
N GLN A 330 -10.78 5.08 24.66
CA GLN A 330 -12.18 5.45 24.83
C GLN A 330 -12.51 6.62 23.90
N ALA A 331 -13.56 6.50 23.11
CA ALA A 331 -14.01 7.54 22.19
C ALA A 331 -14.60 8.73 22.94
N HIS A 332 -14.14 9.94 22.60
CA HIS A 332 -14.73 11.19 23.05
C HIS A 332 -15.83 11.62 22.05
N ALA A 333 -16.95 10.90 22.08
CA ALA A 333 -18.06 11.07 21.16
C ALA A 333 -19.41 10.94 21.90
N PRO A 334 -20.54 11.36 21.29
CA PRO A 334 -21.86 11.07 21.84
C PRO A 334 -22.05 9.56 22.04
N THR A 335 -22.74 9.14 23.10
CA THR A 335 -22.96 7.73 23.46
C THR A 335 -23.67 6.89 22.39
N THR A 336 -24.27 7.52 21.39
CA THR A 336 -24.92 6.88 20.23
C THR A 336 -24.00 6.79 19.01
N SER A 337 -22.76 7.26 19.10
CA SER A 337 -21.76 7.20 18.04
C SER A 337 -21.19 5.80 17.88
N ALA A 338 -21.04 5.35 16.64
CA ALA A 338 -20.41 4.06 16.35
C ALA A 338 -18.93 4.02 16.73
N GLU A 339 -18.29 5.16 17.01
CA GLU A 339 -16.90 5.22 17.48
C GLU A 339 -16.67 4.44 18.77
N HIS A 340 -17.67 4.36 19.65
CA HIS A 340 -17.64 3.53 20.86
C HIS A 340 -17.47 2.03 20.57
N GLY A 341 -17.71 1.60 19.33
CA GLY A 341 -17.38 0.24 18.90
C GLY A 341 -15.88 -0.04 18.89
N PHE A 342 -15.01 0.95 19.01
CA PHE A 342 -13.56 0.77 19.13
C PHE A 342 -13.04 0.77 20.57
N ASP A 343 -13.87 1.11 21.56
CA ASP A 343 -13.42 1.35 22.94
C ASP A 343 -12.76 0.12 23.57
N LEU A 344 -11.47 0.24 23.89
CA LEU A 344 -10.69 -0.84 24.51
C LEU A 344 -10.74 -0.82 26.04
N VAL A 345 -10.94 0.34 26.68
CA VAL A 345 -10.92 0.48 28.15
C VAL A 345 -11.90 -0.45 28.85
N SER A 346 -13.09 -0.62 28.26
CA SER A 346 -14.17 -1.48 28.77
C SER A 346 -14.16 -2.89 28.17
N HIS A 347 -13.17 -3.22 27.35
CA HIS A 347 -13.12 -4.51 26.66
C HIS A 347 -12.79 -5.64 27.67
N PRO A 348 -13.59 -6.73 27.74
CA PRO A 348 -13.39 -7.79 28.73
C PRO A 348 -12.00 -8.43 28.71
N HIS A 349 -11.37 -8.42 27.54
CA HIS A 349 -10.05 -8.99 27.30
C HIS A 349 -8.94 -7.97 27.10
N VAL A 350 -9.12 -6.70 27.49
CA VAL A 350 -8.14 -5.61 27.27
C VAL A 350 -6.72 -5.96 27.73
N GLY A 351 -6.58 -6.78 28.78
CA GLY A 351 -5.28 -7.27 29.27
C GLY A 351 -4.44 -8.01 28.21
N ARG A 352 -5.07 -8.58 27.17
CA ARG A 352 -4.35 -9.24 26.07
C ARG A 352 -3.57 -8.26 25.19
N LEU A 353 -3.80 -6.94 25.28
CA LEU A 353 -2.92 -5.96 24.61
C LEU A 353 -1.46 -6.09 25.06
N ALA A 354 -1.22 -6.59 26.27
CA ALA A 354 0.12 -6.91 26.76
C ALA A 354 0.84 -7.97 25.90
N GLU A 355 0.12 -8.83 25.17
CA GLU A 355 0.70 -9.78 24.22
C GLU A 355 1.36 -9.06 23.04
N GLY A 356 0.77 -7.95 22.57
CA GLY A 356 1.27 -7.16 21.45
C GLY A 356 2.38 -6.17 21.82
N THR A 357 2.54 -5.85 23.11
CA THR A 357 3.59 -4.95 23.63
C THR A 357 4.78 -5.70 24.22
N ALA A 358 4.63 -7.01 24.48
CA ALA A 358 5.71 -7.85 24.91
C ALA A 358 6.87 -7.80 23.90
N ALA A 359 8.07 -7.48 24.37
CA ALA A 359 9.25 -7.50 23.52
C ALA A 359 9.41 -8.91 22.93
N PRO A 360 9.45 -9.06 21.59
CA PRO A 360 9.61 -10.36 20.99
C PRO A 360 10.93 -10.96 21.45
N THR A 361 10.96 -12.25 21.68
CA THR A 361 12.17 -12.89 22.22
C THR A 361 13.31 -12.91 21.17
N ALA A 362 13.00 -12.65 19.89
CA ALA A 362 13.96 -12.53 18.81
C ALA A 362 13.67 -11.33 17.91
N ALA A 363 14.67 -10.92 17.14
CA ALA A 363 14.54 -9.91 16.11
C ALA A 363 13.53 -10.37 15.05
N LEU A 364 12.48 -9.58 14.82
CA LEU A 364 11.53 -9.76 13.73
C LEU A 364 12.09 -9.11 12.46
N PRO A 365 11.44 -9.26 11.29
CA PRO A 365 11.89 -8.63 10.06
C PRO A 365 12.06 -7.10 10.20
N GLY A 366 13.21 -6.59 9.75
CA GLY A 366 13.62 -5.20 9.94
C GLY A 366 15.12 -5.06 10.22
N TYR A 367 15.55 -3.80 10.35
CA TYR A 367 16.94 -3.46 10.67
C TYR A 367 17.16 -3.23 12.17
N TYR A 368 18.29 -3.70 12.68
CA TYR A 368 18.70 -3.64 14.08
C TYR A 368 20.14 -3.14 14.15
N LEU A 369 20.36 -1.98 14.78
CA LEU A 369 21.71 -1.46 15.03
C LEU A 369 22.47 -2.41 15.95
N ALA A 370 23.76 -2.64 15.71
CA ALA A 370 24.61 -3.37 16.64
C ALA A 370 24.72 -2.60 17.96
N SER A 371 24.14 -3.14 19.02
CA SER A 371 24.02 -2.44 20.31
C SER A 371 23.96 -3.43 21.48
N PRO A 372 24.60 -3.14 22.63
CA PRO A 372 24.55 -4.00 23.80
C PRO A 372 23.23 -3.87 24.55
N THR A 373 22.41 -2.86 24.24
CA THR A 373 21.10 -2.65 24.87
C THR A 373 19.97 -3.35 24.14
N ASP A 374 20.23 -3.89 22.94
CA ASP A 374 19.23 -4.62 22.16
C ASP A 374 19.13 -6.07 22.69
N PRO A 375 17.98 -6.49 23.24
CA PRO A 375 17.83 -7.82 23.86
C PRO A 375 17.87 -8.97 22.85
N HIS A 376 17.86 -8.69 21.54
CA HIS A 376 17.93 -9.71 20.49
C HIS A 376 19.37 -10.09 20.13
N GLN A 377 20.34 -9.34 20.64
CA GLN A 377 21.76 -9.46 20.31
C GLN A 377 22.58 -9.66 21.58
N THR A 378 23.38 -10.73 21.62
CA THR A 378 24.28 -11.01 22.75
C THR A 378 25.70 -10.96 22.27
N PHE A 379 26.42 -9.92 22.65
CA PHE A 379 27.85 -9.73 22.35
C PHE A 379 28.70 -10.36 23.47
N VAL A 380 29.74 -11.08 23.08
CA VAL A 380 30.72 -11.71 23.97
C VAL A 380 32.12 -11.31 23.49
N GLY A 381 32.97 -10.89 24.43
CA GLY A 381 34.33 -10.42 24.14
C GLY A 381 34.50 -8.91 24.40
N GLY A 382 35.47 -8.30 23.74
CA GLY A 382 35.91 -6.91 23.97
C GLY A 382 35.23 -5.84 23.12
N TRP A 383 33.99 -6.06 22.67
CA TRP A 383 33.28 -5.14 21.76
C TRP A 383 33.14 -3.72 22.30
N GLU A 384 33.40 -2.74 21.43
CA GLU A 384 33.06 -1.32 21.63
C GLU A 384 31.81 -0.94 20.85
N PHE A 385 31.09 0.09 21.30
CA PHE A 385 29.79 0.47 20.72
C PHE A 385 29.63 1.98 20.51
N SER A 386 28.97 2.34 19.42
CA SER A 386 28.60 3.69 19.03
C SER A 386 27.16 3.71 18.54
N ALA A 387 26.40 4.70 18.98
CA ALA A 387 25.02 4.91 18.49
C ALA A 387 24.98 5.28 16.99
N GLU A 388 26.09 5.78 16.44
CA GLU A 388 26.20 6.18 15.03
C GLU A 388 26.82 5.07 14.17
N PHE A 389 27.83 4.38 14.68
CA PHE A 389 28.65 3.46 13.87
C PHE A 389 28.38 1.97 14.14
N GLY A 390 27.62 1.63 15.18
CA GLY A 390 27.33 0.25 15.56
C GLY A 390 28.36 -0.31 16.53
N ALA A 391 28.95 -1.45 16.20
CA ALA A 391 29.89 -2.17 17.05
C ALA A 391 31.27 -2.34 16.39
N ASP A 392 32.31 -2.28 17.20
CA ASP A 392 33.68 -2.55 16.79
C ASP A 392 34.30 -3.66 17.62
N MET A 393 35.06 -4.52 16.96
CA MET A 393 35.67 -5.69 17.59
C MET A 393 37.03 -5.34 18.21
N SER A 394 37.40 -6.05 19.27
CA SER A 394 38.67 -5.86 19.95
C SER A 394 39.85 -6.54 19.26
N GLU A 395 41.06 -6.09 19.61
CA GLU A 395 42.29 -6.83 19.30
C GLU A 395 42.40 -8.04 20.24
N VAL A 396 42.06 -9.22 19.73
CA VAL A 396 42.12 -10.48 20.48
C VAL A 396 43.52 -11.10 20.37
N ALA A 397 44.11 -11.43 21.52
CA ALA A 397 45.42 -12.09 21.59
C ALA A 397 45.39 -13.49 20.98
N GLU A 398 46.52 -13.94 20.42
CA GLU A 398 46.62 -15.27 19.82
C GLU A 398 46.33 -16.37 20.85
N GLY A 399 45.30 -17.19 20.58
CA GLY A 399 44.87 -18.30 21.44
C GLY A 399 43.66 -17.99 22.34
N GLU A 400 43.22 -16.74 22.43
CA GLU A 400 41.97 -16.35 23.11
C GLU A 400 40.76 -16.54 22.17
N PRO A 401 39.55 -16.77 22.70
CA PRO A 401 38.35 -16.90 21.87
C PRO A 401 38.04 -15.58 21.15
N PRO A 402 37.62 -15.61 19.88
CA PRO A 402 37.29 -14.41 19.15
C PRO A 402 36.07 -13.70 19.75
N ASP A 403 36.01 -12.39 19.52
CA ASP A 403 34.80 -11.62 19.75
C ASP A 403 33.65 -12.20 18.93
N SER A 404 32.50 -12.40 19.56
CA SER A 404 31.34 -13.00 18.91
C SER A 404 30.06 -12.29 19.27
N VAL A 405 29.09 -12.39 18.36
CA VAL A 405 27.72 -11.90 18.57
C VAL A 405 26.74 -12.98 18.16
N THR A 406 25.79 -13.24 19.05
CA THR A 406 24.66 -14.14 18.81
C THR A 406 23.41 -13.32 18.59
N VAL A 407 22.73 -13.54 17.46
CA VAL A 407 21.47 -12.88 17.15
C VAL A 407 20.38 -13.94 17.02
N ARG A 408 19.36 -13.86 17.88
CA ARG A 408 18.15 -14.65 17.68
C ARG A 408 17.21 -13.87 16.78
N PHE A 409 16.68 -14.51 15.73
CA PHE A 409 15.74 -13.86 14.82
C PHE A 409 14.59 -14.77 14.39
N TRP A 410 13.50 -14.16 13.90
CA TRP A 410 12.41 -14.83 13.20
C TRP A 410 12.36 -14.32 11.76
N GLY A 411 12.45 -15.20 10.77
CA GLY A 411 12.46 -14.80 9.37
C GLY A 411 12.82 -15.93 8.43
N THR A 412 13.16 -15.58 7.19
CA THR A 412 13.66 -16.51 6.16
C THR A 412 15.05 -16.12 5.66
N GLU A 413 15.54 -14.94 6.04
CA GLU A 413 16.80 -14.36 5.58
C GLU A 413 17.40 -13.51 6.71
N ILE A 414 18.73 -13.47 6.80
CA ILE A 414 19.47 -12.56 7.69
C ILE A 414 20.71 -12.04 6.97
N GLY A 415 21.03 -10.77 7.20
CA GLY A 415 22.24 -10.13 6.71
C GLY A 415 22.93 -9.27 7.77
N ALA A 416 24.18 -8.93 7.50
CA ALA A 416 24.97 -8.02 8.31
C ALA A 416 25.25 -6.76 7.48
N ARG A 417 24.95 -5.59 8.05
CA ARG A 417 25.33 -4.30 7.50
C ARG A 417 26.72 -3.99 8.02
N VAL A 418 27.71 -3.97 7.13
CA VAL A 418 29.13 -3.90 7.48
C VAL A 418 29.84 -2.79 6.72
N ARG A 419 30.84 -2.18 7.36
CA ARG A 419 31.81 -1.31 6.68
C ARG A 419 32.85 -2.18 5.99
N ARG A 420 33.14 -1.87 4.73
CA ARG A 420 34.20 -2.50 3.94
C ARG A 420 35.15 -1.41 3.45
N ALA A 421 36.43 -1.56 3.76
CA ALA A 421 37.49 -0.64 3.35
C ALA A 421 38.86 -1.35 3.27
N ASP A 422 39.95 -0.59 3.12
CA ASP A 422 41.34 -1.08 3.10
C ASP A 422 41.85 -1.52 4.48
N PHE A 423 41.17 -2.51 5.07
CA PHE A 423 41.62 -3.18 6.29
C PHE A 423 41.37 -4.68 6.18
N ARG A 424 42.17 -5.46 6.91
CA ARG A 424 42.00 -6.92 6.99
C ARG A 424 41.07 -7.27 8.14
N GLY A 425 39.88 -7.78 7.81
CA GLY A 425 38.92 -8.29 8.77
C GLY A 425 37.99 -9.31 8.13
N ARG A 426 37.49 -10.26 8.93
CA ARG A 426 36.52 -11.26 8.51
C ARG A 426 35.50 -11.51 9.59
N PHE A 427 34.29 -11.84 9.14
CA PHE A 427 33.28 -12.47 10.00
C PHE A 427 33.05 -13.91 9.57
N TYR A 428 33.12 -14.84 10.50
CA TYR A 428 32.68 -16.22 10.28
C TYR A 428 31.26 -16.37 10.81
N ALA A 429 30.36 -16.88 9.97
CA ALA A 429 28.95 -16.96 10.30
C ALA A 429 28.43 -18.40 10.28
N THR A 430 27.69 -18.76 11.32
CA THR A 430 26.85 -19.96 11.34
C THR A 430 25.40 -19.59 11.60
N VAL A 431 24.47 -20.32 11.00
CA VAL A 431 23.04 -20.21 11.27
C VAL A 431 22.55 -21.59 11.70
N ASP A 432 21.97 -21.66 12.89
CA ASP A 432 21.51 -22.90 13.52
C ASP A 432 22.61 -23.98 13.66
N GLY A 433 23.86 -23.53 13.83
CA GLY A 433 25.04 -24.38 13.96
C GLY A 433 25.67 -24.82 12.63
N GLU A 434 25.04 -24.53 11.49
CA GLU A 434 25.58 -24.85 10.17
C GLU A 434 26.25 -23.62 9.52
N PRO A 435 27.26 -23.81 8.65
CA PRO A 435 27.85 -22.70 7.90
C PRO A 435 26.80 -21.90 7.12
N ALA A 436 26.84 -20.57 7.25
CA ALA A 436 25.84 -19.70 6.64
C ALA A 436 25.82 -19.83 5.09
N ASN A 437 24.64 -20.09 4.53
CA ASN A 437 24.50 -20.59 3.16
C ASN A 437 24.66 -19.53 2.05
N ALA A 438 24.75 -18.23 2.40
CA ALA A 438 24.95 -17.16 1.41
C ALA A 438 26.42 -16.71 1.29
N LEU A 439 27.31 -17.21 2.15
CA LEU A 439 28.73 -16.83 2.18
C LEU A 439 29.63 -17.89 1.54
N PRO A 440 30.79 -17.48 0.98
CA PRO A 440 31.81 -18.43 0.54
C PRO A 440 32.43 -19.16 1.73
N LEU A 441 32.93 -20.37 1.48
CA LEU A 441 33.62 -21.18 2.49
C LEU A 441 35.13 -20.88 2.48
N ASP A 442 35.67 -20.55 3.66
CA ASP A 442 37.10 -20.47 3.94
C ASP A 442 37.44 -21.52 5.00
N ASN A 443 38.25 -22.52 4.62
CA ASN A 443 38.60 -23.68 5.47
C ASN A 443 37.38 -24.38 6.12
N GLY A 444 36.26 -24.46 5.39
CA GLY A 444 35.02 -25.09 5.86
C GLY A 444 34.12 -24.20 6.73
N ARG A 445 34.50 -22.94 7.00
CA ARG A 445 33.67 -21.95 7.70
C ARG A 445 33.14 -20.94 6.71
N ALA A 446 31.90 -20.50 6.85
CA ALA A 446 31.32 -19.47 5.99
C ALA A 446 31.89 -18.11 6.38
N ALA A 447 32.56 -17.41 5.47
CA ALA A 447 33.33 -16.22 5.77
C ALA A 447 32.87 -15.01 4.95
N LEU A 448 32.57 -13.90 5.63
CA LEU A 448 32.37 -12.59 5.04
C LEU A 448 33.68 -11.79 5.15
N VAL A 449 34.27 -11.48 4.01
CA VAL A 449 35.51 -10.70 3.94
C VAL A 449 35.19 -9.21 3.97
N LEU A 450 35.78 -8.48 4.91
CA LEU A 450 35.51 -7.05 5.11
C LEU A 450 36.43 -6.16 4.27
N THR A 451 37.57 -6.69 3.83
CA THR A 451 38.48 -5.97 2.92
C THR A 451 37.81 -5.72 1.56
N THR A 452 37.99 -4.51 1.03
CA THR A 452 37.61 -4.15 -0.34
C THR A 452 38.62 -4.69 -1.35
N ALA A 453 38.18 -4.87 -2.60
CA ALA A 453 39.08 -5.23 -3.69
C ALA A 453 39.89 -4.02 -4.18
N ASP A 454 39.29 -2.83 -4.13
CA ASP A 454 39.95 -1.54 -4.37
C ASP A 454 40.24 -0.84 -3.03
N PRO A 455 41.52 -0.61 -2.67
CA PRO A 455 41.91 0.10 -1.46
C PRO A 455 41.37 1.53 -1.34
N ALA A 456 40.94 2.15 -2.45
CA ALA A 456 40.37 3.50 -2.43
C ALA A 456 38.88 3.53 -2.03
N GLU A 457 38.22 2.38 -1.95
CA GLU A 457 36.81 2.28 -1.57
C GLU A 457 36.64 2.18 -0.05
N ASP A 458 35.69 2.95 0.49
CA ASP A 458 35.21 2.88 1.88
C ASP A 458 33.70 3.06 1.87
N PHE A 459 32.96 1.99 2.18
CA PHE A 459 31.50 2.03 2.15
C PHE A 459 30.87 1.08 3.16
N ILE A 460 29.64 1.41 3.56
CA ILE A 460 28.78 0.54 4.36
C ILE A 460 27.78 -0.13 3.44
N ARG A 461 27.69 -1.46 3.50
CA ARG A 461 26.77 -2.26 2.69
C ARG A 461 26.11 -3.35 3.50
N LEU A 462 24.85 -3.61 3.19
CA LEU A 462 24.13 -4.78 3.68
C LEU A 462 24.52 -6.02 2.86
N GLU A 463 25.15 -6.98 3.52
CA GLU A 463 25.60 -8.24 2.94
C GLU A 463 24.71 -9.40 3.44
N PRO A 464 24.17 -10.24 2.55
CA PRO A 464 23.38 -11.39 2.95
C PRO A 464 24.27 -12.44 3.62
N ILE A 465 23.87 -12.92 4.79
CA ILE A 465 24.58 -13.97 5.55
C ILE A 465 23.91 -15.33 5.29
N ALA A 466 22.58 -15.37 5.37
CA ALA A 466 21.80 -16.55 5.01
C ALA A 466 20.48 -16.17 4.32
N THR A 467 20.05 -17.01 3.37
CA THR A 467 18.82 -16.81 2.59
C THR A 467 18.06 -18.12 2.41
N ASN A 468 16.77 -18.04 2.07
CA ASN A 468 15.91 -19.22 1.84
C ASN A 468 15.85 -20.20 3.03
N LEU A 469 15.92 -19.69 4.25
CA LEU A 469 15.67 -20.46 5.47
C LEU A 469 14.18 -20.81 5.57
N GLU A 470 13.85 -21.87 6.31
CA GLU A 470 12.47 -22.18 6.63
C GLU A 470 11.85 -21.05 7.47
N PRO A 471 10.60 -20.62 7.23
CA PRO A 471 9.99 -19.58 8.06
C PRO A 471 9.93 -20.00 9.54
N GLY A 472 10.74 -19.37 10.39
CA GLY A 472 10.85 -19.81 11.77
C GLY A 472 11.83 -19.00 12.60
N TRP A 473 12.14 -19.54 13.78
CA TRP A 473 13.16 -18.99 14.67
C TRP A 473 14.51 -19.58 14.32
N HIS A 474 15.52 -18.72 14.28
CA HIS A 474 16.90 -19.08 13.95
C HIS A 474 17.87 -18.37 14.88
N ILE A 475 19.09 -18.91 14.95
CA ILE A 475 20.19 -18.31 15.69
C ILE A 475 21.35 -18.09 14.73
N LEU A 476 21.72 -16.83 14.52
CA LEU A 476 22.98 -16.44 13.89
C LEU A 476 24.05 -16.34 14.96
N VAL A 477 25.22 -16.96 14.72
CA VAL A 477 26.45 -16.68 15.45
C VAL A 477 27.46 -16.11 14.47
N LEU A 478 28.00 -14.94 14.81
CA LEU A 478 28.99 -14.24 14.00
C LEU A 478 30.25 -14.03 14.84
N GLU A 479 31.37 -14.59 14.39
CA GLU A 479 32.68 -14.54 15.05
C GLU A 479 33.62 -13.62 14.27
N ALA A 480 34.21 -12.65 14.95
CA ALA A 480 35.11 -11.67 14.38
C ALA A 480 36.56 -12.18 14.33
N GLU A 481 37.23 -11.94 13.21
CA GLU A 481 38.66 -12.18 13.04
C GLU A 481 39.31 -10.94 12.42
N ARG A 482 40.09 -10.22 13.23
CA ARG A 482 40.75 -8.94 12.88
C ARG A 482 39.76 -7.83 12.51
N GLY A 483 40.29 -6.63 12.22
CA GLY A 483 39.47 -5.48 11.80
C GLY A 483 39.05 -4.57 12.94
N TRP A 484 39.77 -4.59 14.07
CA TRP A 484 39.61 -3.65 15.18
C TRP A 484 39.95 -2.21 14.77
N ASP A 485 39.39 -1.24 15.49
CA ASP A 485 39.44 0.20 15.21
C ASP A 485 38.84 0.60 13.85
N GLN A 486 37.92 -0.21 13.30
CA GLN A 486 37.32 0.02 11.98
C GLN A 486 35.82 0.25 11.99
N TRP A 487 35.14 0.02 13.11
CA TRP A 487 33.68 0.05 13.22
C TRP A 487 33.01 -0.83 12.16
N ALA A 488 33.48 -2.07 12.03
CA ALA A 488 33.14 -2.87 10.87
C ALA A 488 31.71 -3.43 10.89
N LEU A 489 31.06 -3.54 12.05
CA LEU A 489 29.70 -4.08 12.19
C LEU A 489 28.72 -2.96 12.54
N HIS A 490 27.97 -2.48 11.55
CA HIS A 490 26.95 -1.47 11.79
C HIS A 490 25.67 -2.09 12.39
N GLY A 491 25.27 -3.29 11.95
CA GLY A 491 24.12 -4.00 12.52
C GLY A 491 23.62 -5.16 11.67
N PHE A 492 22.39 -5.60 11.95
CA PHE A 492 21.77 -6.77 11.34
C PHE A 492 20.46 -6.40 10.64
N SER A 493 20.17 -7.10 9.55
CA SER A 493 18.88 -7.01 8.87
C SER A 493 18.24 -8.39 8.80
N VAL A 494 16.98 -8.48 9.16
CA VAL A 494 16.18 -9.71 9.09
C VAL A 494 15.12 -9.54 8.02
N GLY A 495 15.01 -10.51 7.11
CA GLY A 495 14.04 -10.54 6.04
C GLY A 495 13.01 -11.67 6.21
N TYR A 496 11.81 -11.46 5.71
CA TYR A 496 10.80 -12.49 5.55
C TYR A 496 10.23 -12.44 4.15
N ARG A 497 10.27 -13.57 3.44
CA ARG A 497 9.53 -13.74 2.19
C ARG A 497 9.16 -15.22 1.98
N PRO A 498 7.91 -15.53 1.60
CA PRO A 498 7.55 -16.89 1.20
C PRO A 498 8.44 -17.40 0.06
N ASP A 499 8.88 -18.67 0.18
CA ASP A 499 9.79 -19.31 -0.79
C ASP A 499 9.22 -19.21 -2.22
N PRO A 500 9.91 -18.52 -3.16
CA PRO A 500 9.45 -18.38 -4.53
C PRO A 500 9.61 -19.66 -5.36
N ARG A 501 10.46 -20.62 -4.94
CA ARG A 501 10.85 -21.78 -5.75
C ARG A 501 9.67 -22.67 -6.17
N PRO A 502 8.71 -23.05 -5.29
CA PRO A 502 7.57 -23.86 -5.71
C PRO A 502 6.73 -23.19 -6.80
N TYR A 503 6.51 -21.87 -6.69
CA TYR A 503 5.79 -21.08 -7.68
C TYR A 503 6.56 -20.99 -9.00
N GLY A 504 7.88 -20.78 -8.93
CA GLY A 504 8.76 -20.75 -10.10
C GLY A 504 8.77 -22.09 -10.85
N TRP A 505 8.89 -23.21 -10.14
CA TRP A 505 8.86 -24.55 -10.75
C TRP A 505 7.50 -24.88 -11.36
N ALA A 506 6.40 -24.56 -10.65
CA ALA A 506 5.06 -24.73 -11.20
C ALA A 506 4.87 -23.87 -12.47
N GLN A 507 5.30 -22.61 -12.44
CA GLN A 507 5.22 -21.71 -13.59
C GLN A 507 6.02 -22.25 -14.79
N ALA A 508 7.26 -22.69 -14.57
CA ALA A 508 8.11 -23.28 -15.60
C ALA A 508 7.51 -24.58 -16.16
N GLY A 509 6.98 -25.44 -15.29
CA GLY A 509 6.29 -26.68 -15.67
C GLY A 509 5.07 -26.42 -16.56
N PHE A 510 4.23 -25.45 -16.19
CA PHE A 510 3.07 -25.05 -17.00
C PHE A 510 3.46 -24.44 -18.34
N ILE A 511 4.53 -23.64 -18.40
CA ILE A 511 5.06 -23.10 -19.66
C ILE A 511 5.58 -24.22 -20.55
N ALA A 512 6.38 -25.15 -20.01
CA ALA A 512 6.90 -26.28 -20.75
C ALA A 512 5.77 -27.17 -21.30
N LEU A 513 4.74 -27.43 -20.48
CA LEU A 513 3.55 -28.17 -20.90
C LEU A 513 2.77 -27.44 -22.01
N ALA A 514 2.61 -26.12 -21.90
CA ALA A 514 1.97 -25.31 -22.93
C ALA A 514 2.72 -25.38 -24.27
N VAL A 515 4.06 -25.26 -24.24
CA VAL A 515 4.91 -25.36 -25.43
C VAL A 515 4.82 -26.75 -26.06
N LEU A 516 4.89 -27.82 -25.25
CA LEU A 516 4.77 -29.19 -25.72
C LEU A 516 3.41 -29.44 -26.39
N LEU A 517 2.31 -29.10 -25.70
CA LEU A 517 0.94 -29.31 -26.20
C LEU A 517 0.64 -28.43 -27.41
N GLY A 518 1.12 -27.18 -27.41
CA GLY A 518 1.01 -26.28 -28.56
C GLY A 518 1.77 -26.83 -29.77
N GLY A 519 2.98 -27.36 -29.57
CA GLY A 519 3.77 -28.03 -30.60
C GLY A 519 3.05 -29.26 -31.17
N VAL A 520 2.45 -30.09 -30.31
CA VAL A 520 1.63 -31.25 -30.72
C VAL A 520 0.38 -30.79 -31.48
N ALA A 521 -0.33 -29.77 -30.99
CA ALA A 521 -1.51 -29.20 -31.64
C ALA A 521 -1.20 -28.70 -33.05
N VAL A 522 -0.08 -27.98 -33.22
CA VAL A 522 0.40 -27.51 -34.53
C VAL A 522 0.76 -28.68 -35.43
N ARG A 523 1.49 -29.69 -34.91
CA ARG A 523 1.89 -30.87 -35.69
C ARG A 523 0.70 -31.70 -36.15
N LEU A 524 -0.30 -31.91 -35.29
CA LEU A 524 -1.54 -32.61 -35.62
C LEU A 524 -2.42 -31.77 -36.55
N GLY A 525 -2.52 -30.46 -36.28
CA GLY A 525 -3.28 -29.52 -37.09
C GLY A 525 -2.76 -29.40 -38.53
N LYS A 526 -1.45 -29.50 -38.74
CA LYS A 526 -0.84 -29.56 -40.09
C LYS A 526 -1.19 -30.84 -40.87
N ARG A 527 -1.54 -31.94 -40.20
CA ARG A 527 -1.81 -33.25 -40.83
C ARG A 527 -3.28 -33.46 -41.18
N VAL A 528 -4.12 -32.46 -40.94
CA VAL A 528 -5.56 -32.58 -40.96
C VAL A 528 -6.14 -31.54 -41.90
N ALA A 529 -6.96 -31.99 -42.85
CA ALA A 529 -7.81 -31.07 -43.61
C ALA A 529 -8.85 -30.50 -42.63
N TRP A 530 -8.81 -29.22 -42.32
CA TRP A 530 -9.82 -28.60 -41.48
C TRP A 530 -11.10 -28.43 -42.31
N PRO A 531 -12.28 -28.83 -41.81
CA PRO A 531 -13.53 -28.53 -42.47
C PRO A 531 -13.83 -27.07 -42.15
N LEU A 532 -13.07 -26.15 -42.74
CA LEU A 532 -13.54 -24.80 -42.85
C LEU A 532 -14.82 -24.94 -43.66
N GLY A 533 -15.99 -24.80 -43.04
CA GLY A 533 -17.23 -24.66 -43.80
C GLY A 533 -17.15 -23.44 -44.73
N ARG A 534 -18.26 -23.06 -45.35
CA ARG A 534 -18.38 -21.88 -46.25
C ARG A 534 -17.62 -20.61 -45.80
N GLY A 535 -17.33 -20.42 -44.50
CA GLY A 535 -16.49 -19.34 -43.99
C GLY A 535 -15.00 -19.36 -44.38
N GLY A 536 -14.34 -20.51 -44.56
CA GLY A 536 -12.94 -20.53 -45.03
C GLY A 536 -12.79 -20.53 -46.54
N GLU A 537 -13.79 -21.04 -47.29
CA GLU A 537 -13.90 -20.78 -48.72
C GLU A 537 -14.21 -19.30 -49.00
N TRP A 538 -15.03 -18.66 -48.15
CA TRP A 538 -15.24 -17.21 -48.19
C TRP A 538 -13.94 -16.44 -47.91
N PHE A 539 -13.22 -16.74 -46.83
CA PHE A 539 -11.97 -16.06 -46.53
C PHE A 539 -10.90 -16.32 -47.60
N ALA A 540 -10.77 -17.55 -48.11
CA ALA A 540 -9.85 -17.89 -49.19
C ALA A 540 -10.24 -17.27 -50.55
N GLY A 541 -11.53 -17.00 -50.79
CA GLY A 541 -12.03 -16.29 -51.96
C GLY A 541 -11.90 -14.76 -51.89
N VAL A 542 -11.55 -14.22 -50.72
CA VAL A 542 -11.28 -12.80 -50.49
C VAL A 542 -9.83 -12.49 -50.88
N SER A 543 -9.59 -11.35 -51.55
CA SER A 543 -8.25 -10.97 -52.02
C SER A 543 -7.21 -10.92 -50.88
N ALA A 544 -5.95 -11.26 -51.18
CA ALA A 544 -4.85 -11.26 -50.21
C ALA A 544 -4.71 -9.92 -49.45
N THR A 545 -5.04 -8.79 -50.09
CA THR A 545 -5.05 -7.46 -49.48
C THR A 545 -6.09 -7.34 -48.36
N VAL A 546 -7.29 -7.87 -48.57
CA VAL A 546 -8.38 -7.81 -47.58
C VAL A 546 -8.14 -8.84 -46.47
N GLN A 547 -7.57 -10.01 -46.78
CA GLN A 547 -7.10 -10.95 -45.77
C GLN A 547 -6.02 -10.32 -44.87
N GLY A 548 -5.03 -9.65 -45.48
CA GLY A 548 -4.01 -8.88 -44.76
C GLY A 548 -4.62 -7.80 -43.88
N GLY A 549 -5.61 -7.06 -44.41
CA GLY A 549 -6.37 -6.06 -43.66
C GLY A 549 -7.10 -6.65 -42.44
N LEU A 550 -7.77 -7.79 -42.59
CA LEU A 550 -8.47 -8.47 -41.49
C LEU A 550 -7.50 -8.98 -40.41
N VAL A 551 -6.34 -9.50 -40.79
CA VAL A 551 -5.30 -9.91 -39.84
C VAL A 551 -4.75 -8.70 -39.09
N VAL A 552 -4.49 -7.58 -39.78
CA VAL A 552 -4.06 -6.33 -39.14
C VAL A 552 -5.13 -5.80 -38.19
N VAL A 553 -6.41 -5.84 -38.55
CA VAL A 553 -7.51 -5.42 -37.67
C VAL A 553 -7.61 -6.34 -36.46
N ALA A 554 -7.55 -7.65 -36.63
CA ALA A 554 -7.58 -8.59 -35.51
C ALA A 554 -6.36 -8.43 -34.59
N ALA A 555 -5.17 -8.23 -35.16
CA ALA A 555 -3.96 -7.93 -34.40
C ALA A 555 -4.06 -6.58 -33.68
N ALA A 556 -4.65 -5.56 -34.31
CA ALA A 556 -4.90 -4.26 -33.69
C ALA A 556 -5.94 -4.35 -32.58
N VAL A 557 -7.02 -5.13 -32.74
CA VAL A 557 -8.01 -5.39 -31.69
C VAL A 557 -7.38 -6.15 -30.53
N LEU A 558 -6.54 -7.15 -30.79
CA LEU A 558 -5.81 -7.88 -29.76
C LEU A 558 -4.80 -6.96 -29.05
N ALA A 559 -4.08 -6.14 -29.79
CA ALA A 559 -3.15 -5.15 -29.24
C ALA A 559 -3.89 -4.10 -28.41
N LEU A 560 -5.06 -3.62 -28.85
CA LEU A 560 -5.91 -2.68 -28.12
C LEU A 560 -6.51 -3.35 -26.87
N ALA A 561 -6.97 -4.60 -26.95
CA ALA A 561 -7.46 -5.34 -25.79
C ALA A 561 -6.32 -5.58 -24.77
N GLY A 562 -5.12 -5.91 -25.24
CA GLY A 562 -3.91 -5.97 -24.44
C GLY A 562 -3.54 -4.60 -23.86
N TRP A 563 -3.71 -3.53 -24.61
CA TRP A 563 -3.49 -2.15 -24.18
C TRP A 563 -4.44 -1.74 -23.05
N PHE A 564 -5.74 -2.04 -23.16
CA PHE A 564 -6.70 -1.78 -22.09
C PHE A 564 -6.48 -2.65 -20.84
N THR A 565 -5.84 -3.81 -20.99
CA THR A 565 -5.59 -4.75 -19.88
C THR A 565 -4.26 -4.49 -19.16
N TRP A 566 -3.19 -4.17 -19.91
CA TRP A 566 -1.81 -4.06 -19.41
C TRP A 566 -1.21 -2.65 -19.56
N GLY A 567 -1.92 -1.71 -20.19
CA GLY A 567 -1.43 -0.36 -20.49
C GLY A 567 -1.07 0.46 -19.25
N ALA A 568 -1.70 0.19 -18.11
CA ALA A 568 -1.34 0.81 -16.83
C ALA A 568 0.07 0.39 -16.35
N GLN A 569 0.44 -0.88 -16.53
CA GLN A 569 1.76 -1.41 -16.15
C GLN A 569 2.85 -0.93 -17.10
N LEU A 570 2.59 -0.91 -18.41
CA LEU A 570 3.53 -0.36 -19.42
C LEU A 570 3.71 1.16 -19.27
N GLY A 571 2.63 1.89 -19.01
CA GLY A 571 2.68 3.31 -18.65
C GLY A 571 3.38 3.56 -17.31
N GLY A 572 3.33 2.60 -16.38
CA GLY A 572 4.13 2.61 -15.15
C GLY A 572 5.63 2.51 -15.45
N ILE A 573 6.04 1.55 -16.29
CA ILE A 573 7.45 1.38 -16.71
C ILE A 573 7.96 2.62 -17.44
N TYR A 574 7.18 3.17 -18.38
CA TYR A 574 7.55 4.40 -19.09
C TYR A 574 7.67 5.61 -18.15
N ARG A 575 6.77 5.75 -17.16
CA ARG A 575 6.82 6.85 -16.17
C ARG A 575 7.97 6.73 -15.17
N ARG A 576 8.50 5.53 -14.96
CA ARG A 576 9.66 5.24 -14.09
C ARG A 576 11.01 5.51 -14.77
N LEU A 577 11.04 5.67 -16.10
CA LEU A 577 12.24 6.12 -16.79
C LEU A 577 12.48 7.60 -16.45
N ASP A 578 13.72 8.02 -16.26
CA ASP A 578 14.05 9.45 -16.16
C ASP A 578 13.63 10.21 -17.43
N ASP A 579 13.55 11.53 -17.33
CA ASP A 579 13.09 12.40 -18.42
C ASP A 579 13.94 12.27 -19.70
N VAL A 580 15.25 12.01 -19.57
CA VAL A 580 16.19 11.87 -20.69
C VAL A 580 15.90 10.63 -21.55
N PRO A 581 15.79 9.40 -21.01
CA PRO A 581 15.35 8.23 -21.78
C PRO A 581 13.96 8.40 -22.41
N GLN A 582 13.00 9.02 -21.70
CA GLN A 582 11.66 9.28 -22.24
C GLN A 582 11.73 10.17 -23.48
N LEU A 583 12.46 11.28 -23.39
CA LEU A 583 12.69 12.19 -24.52
C LEU A 583 13.44 11.52 -25.68
N ALA A 584 14.44 10.69 -25.37
CA ALA A 584 15.17 9.93 -26.39
C ALA A 584 14.25 8.96 -27.14
N LEU A 585 13.35 8.25 -26.44
CA LEU A 585 12.35 7.35 -27.03
C LEU A 585 11.33 8.09 -27.89
N ILE A 586 10.84 9.25 -27.43
CA ILE A 586 9.94 10.12 -28.21
C ILE A 586 10.67 10.64 -29.45
N GLY A 587 11.89 11.15 -29.30
CA GLY A 587 12.71 11.66 -30.38
C GLY A 587 13.06 10.59 -31.42
N LEU A 588 13.42 9.38 -30.98
CA LEU A 588 13.66 8.22 -31.85
C LEU A 588 12.40 7.80 -32.58
N SER A 589 11.25 7.76 -31.92
CA SER A 589 9.96 7.38 -32.53
C SER A 589 9.50 8.44 -33.54
N ALA A 590 9.61 9.72 -33.19
CA ALA A 590 9.31 10.85 -34.06
C ALA A 590 10.25 10.88 -35.28
N GLY A 591 11.55 10.68 -35.07
CA GLY A 591 12.56 10.60 -36.13
C GLY A 591 12.33 9.40 -37.04
N LEU A 592 12.07 8.21 -36.48
CA LEU A 592 11.78 7.00 -37.23
C LEU A 592 10.52 7.15 -38.09
N PHE A 593 9.45 7.73 -37.52
CA PHE A 593 8.23 8.06 -38.25
C PHE A 593 8.52 8.94 -39.48
N TYR A 594 9.33 9.98 -39.29
CA TYR A 594 9.59 10.96 -40.33
C TYR A 594 10.53 10.43 -41.42
N VAL A 595 11.56 9.67 -41.04
CA VAL A 595 12.61 9.21 -41.97
C VAL A 595 12.22 7.92 -42.71
N THR A 596 11.41 7.03 -42.11
CA THR A 596 11.19 5.70 -42.70
C THR A 596 10.34 5.74 -43.99
N PRO A 597 10.81 5.18 -45.12
CA PRO A 597 10.00 5.09 -46.34
C PRO A 597 9.01 3.91 -46.31
N TRP A 598 9.09 3.06 -45.28
CA TRP A 598 8.29 1.85 -45.17
C TRP A 598 6.97 2.15 -44.46
N PHE A 599 5.85 1.97 -45.17
CA PHE A 599 4.51 2.28 -44.67
C PHE A 599 4.21 1.64 -43.30
N TRP A 600 4.57 0.36 -43.12
CA TRP A 600 4.30 -0.35 -41.86
C TRP A 600 5.15 0.12 -40.69
N LEU A 601 6.43 0.47 -40.93
CA LEU A 601 7.30 1.03 -39.90
C LEU A 601 6.88 2.46 -39.54
N MET A 602 6.41 3.24 -40.52
CA MET A 602 5.83 4.56 -40.29
C MET A 602 4.60 4.45 -39.39
N LEU A 603 3.68 3.54 -39.70
CA LEU A 603 2.47 3.31 -38.90
C LEU A 603 2.81 2.88 -37.48
N LEU A 604 3.77 1.97 -37.31
CA LEU A 604 4.21 1.49 -36.00
C LEU A 604 4.86 2.61 -35.17
N ALA A 605 5.72 3.42 -35.78
CA ALA A 605 6.34 4.58 -35.13
C ALA A 605 5.29 5.64 -34.74
N LEU A 606 4.28 5.87 -35.58
CA LEU A 606 3.16 6.78 -35.29
C LEU A 606 2.33 6.28 -34.09
N CYS A 607 2.02 4.98 -34.05
CA CYS A 607 1.32 4.37 -32.92
C CYS A 607 2.14 4.44 -31.62
N ALA A 608 3.45 4.18 -31.70
CA ALA A 608 4.35 4.30 -30.55
C ALA A 608 4.42 5.75 -30.02
N LEU A 609 4.49 6.72 -30.94
CA LEU A 609 4.49 8.14 -30.58
C LEU A 609 3.16 8.55 -29.92
N LEU A 610 2.02 8.15 -30.48
CA LEU A 610 0.70 8.40 -29.89
C LEU A 610 0.59 7.81 -28.48
N ALA A 611 1.08 6.59 -28.28
CA ALA A 611 1.14 5.89 -27.01
C ALA A 611 1.97 6.63 -25.94
N MET A 612 3.19 7.05 -26.30
CA MET A 612 4.08 7.79 -25.38
C MET A 612 3.47 9.14 -24.98
N LEU A 613 2.89 9.87 -25.95
CA LEU A 613 2.23 11.16 -25.70
C LEU A 613 0.92 11.01 -24.91
N TYR A 614 0.21 9.90 -25.03
CA TYR A 614 -0.96 9.59 -24.20
C TYR A 614 -0.59 9.49 -22.72
N TRP A 615 0.54 8.83 -22.40
CA TRP A 615 1.00 8.69 -21.02
C TRP A 615 1.62 9.97 -20.45
N ARG A 616 2.33 10.76 -21.26
CA ARG A 616 2.94 12.04 -20.88
C ARG A 616 2.59 13.17 -21.89
N PRO A 617 1.41 13.80 -21.79
CA PRO A 617 0.96 14.81 -22.75
C PRO A 617 1.83 16.06 -22.80
N SER A 618 2.53 16.39 -21.71
CA SER A 618 3.47 17.53 -21.63
C SER A 618 4.58 17.42 -22.66
N TRP A 619 5.09 16.22 -22.95
CA TRP A 619 6.09 16.01 -24.00
C TRP A 619 5.55 16.26 -25.42
N GLY A 620 4.23 16.22 -25.60
CA GLY A 620 3.60 16.60 -26.86
C GLY A 620 3.83 18.08 -27.17
N LEU A 621 3.74 18.94 -26.16
CA LEU A 621 4.04 20.37 -26.28
C LEU A 621 5.51 20.62 -26.60
N VAL A 622 6.42 19.86 -25.97
CA VAL A 622 7.87 19.94 -26.23
C VAL A 622 8.19 19.50 -27.66
N LEU A 623 7.60 18.39 -28.12
CA LEU A 623 7.77 17.91 -29.49
C LEU A 623 7.21 18.89 -30.52
N MET A 624 6.05 19.51 -30.24
CA MET A 624 5.48 20.57 -31.07
C MET A 624 6.40 21.79 -31.11
N ALA A 625 6.85 22.28 -29.95
CA ALA A 625 7.75 23.43 -29.86
C ALA A 625 9.07 23.19 -30.62
N PHE A 626 9.65 22.00 -30.47
CA PHE A 626 10.82 21.58 -31.24
C PHE A 626 10.55 21.54 -32.74
N SER A 627 9.37 21.06 -33.15
CA SER A 627 9.01 20.85 -34.56
C SER A 627 8.60 22.11 -35.30
N MET A 628 8.30 23.20 -34.58
CA MET A 628 7.94 24.50 -35.18
C MET A 628 9.05 25.05 -36.07
N THR A 629 10.32 24.78 -35.75
CA THR A 629 11.47 25.24 -36.54
C THR A 629 11.62 24.49 -37.87
N PHE A 630 10.93 23.36 -38.05
CA PHE A 630 11.01 22.49 -39.24
C PHE A 630 9.78 22.61 -40.16
N TYR A 631 9.05 23.74 -40.11
CA TYR A 631 7.88 23.99 -40.98
C TYR A 631 8.25 24.29 -42.45
N VAL A 632 9.53 24.60 -42.74
CA VAL A 632 10.00 25.01 -44.08
C VAL A 632 10.67 23.85 -44.83
N GLN A 633 10.46 23.77 -46.15
CA GLN A 633 11.05 22.78 -47.07
C GLN A 633 12.57 22.60 -46.83
N PRO A 634 13.12 21.36 -46.81
CA PRO A 634 12.67 20.20 -47.59
C PRO A 634 12.05 19.04 -46.79
N VAL A 635 11.77 19.23 -45.50
CA VAL A 635 11.39 18.14 -44.58
C VAL A 635 9.87 17.91 -44.57
N LEU A 636 9.24 17.68 -45.73
CA LEU A 636 7.82 17.31 -45.78
C LEU A 636 7.65 15.80 -45.99
N LYS A 637 6.89 15.15 -45.11
CA LYS A 637 6.55 13.73 -45.23
C LYS A 637 5.42 13.55 -46.24
N PRO A 638 5.62 12.79 -47.33
CA PRO A 638 4.53 12.40 -48.20
C PRO A 638 3.66 11.34 -47.50
N ILE A 639 2.37 11.63 -47.34
CA ILE A 639 1.36 10.70 -46.84
C ILE A 639 0.24 10.67 -47.88
N PHE A 640 0.16 9.58 -48.63
CA PHE A 640 -0.68 9.47 -49.84
C PHE A 640 -0.38 10.58 -50.87
N GLN A 641 -1.36 11.43 -51.19
CA GLN A 641 -1.23 12.52 -52.15
C GLN A 641 -0.84 13.86 -51.49
N TYR A 642 -0.78 13.90 -50.16
CA TYR A 642 -0.54 15.12 -49.39
C TYR A 642 0.87 15.13 -48.79
N ARG A 643 1.36 16.32 -48.47
CA ARG A 643 2.66 16.53 -47.83
C ARG A 643 2.43 17.29 -46.53
N PHE A 644 2.88 16.72 -45.42
CA PHE A 644 2.70 17.30 -44.09
C PHE A 644 4.06 17.65 -43.49
N SER A 645 4.15 18.80 -42.84
CA SER A 645 5.30 19.20 -42.02
C SER A 645 5.32 18.43 -40.69
N PRO A 646 6.48 18.34 -40.00
CA PRO A 646 6.57 17.67 -38.69
C PRO A 646 5.59 18.26 -37.67
N ILE A 647 5.45 19.59 -37.65
CA ILE A 647 4.54 20.28 -36.74
C ILE A 647 3.07 19.93 -36.99
N GLU A 648 2.62 19.83 -38.24
CA GLU A 648 1.23 19.46 -38.56
C GLU A 648 0.91 18.05 -38.08
N VAL A 649 1.83 17.11 -38.31
CA VAL A 649 1.62 15.72 -37.88
C VAL A 649 1.68 15.59 -36.36
N PHE A 650 2.70 16.15 -35.72
CA PHE A 650 2.86 15.98 -34.27
C PHE A 650 1.85 16.78 -33.46
N ALA A 651 1.36 17.93 -33.96
CA ALA A 651 0.23 18.62 -33.37
C ALA A 651 -1.04 17.76 -33.42
N LEU A 652 -1.31 17.10 -34.55
CA LEU A 652 -2.45 16.19 -34.68
C LEU A 652 -2.32 14.97 -33.76
N VAL A 653 -1.14 14.38 -33.65
CA VAL A 653 -0.89 13.22 -32.77
C VAL A 653 -0.99 13.61 -31.30
N ALA A 654 -0.40 14.74 -30.88
CA ALA A 654 -0.52 15.24 -29.52
C ALA A 654 -1.98 15.57 -29.16
N THR A 655 -2.70 16.20 -30.08
CA THR A 655 -4.13 16.49 -29.92
C THR A 655 -4.95 15.21 -29.82
N ALA A 656 -4.68 14.23 -30.67
CA ALA A 656 -5.36 12.94 -30.65
C ALA A 656 -5.09 12.17 -29.35
N ALA A 657 -3.85 12.17 -28.85
CA ALA A 657 -3.48 11.57 -27.57
C ALA A 657 -4.21 12.24 -26.40
N TRP A 658 -4.28 13.57 -26.41
CA TRP A 658 -4.99 14.35 -25.41
C TRP A 658 -6.51 14.07 -25.42
N LEU A 659 -7.14 14.10 -26.61
CA LEU A 659 -8.56 13.78 -26.77
C LEU A 659 -8.88 12.34 -26.36
N ALA A 660 -8.01 11.38 -26.69
CA ALA A 660 -8.16 9.99 -26.26
C ALA A 660 -8.11 9.87 -24.74
N ARG A 661 -7.15 10.55 -24.08
CA ARG A 661 -7.04 10.56 -22.61
C ARG A 661 -8.25 11.21 -21.95
N TRP A 662 -8.72 12.33 -22.49
CA TRP A 662 -9.93 13.00 -22.02
C TRP A 662 -11.17 12.11 -22.19
N GLY A 663 -11.33 11.46 -23.36
CA GLY A 663 -12.46 10.58 -23.65
C GLY A 663 -12.49 9.33 -22.79
N VAL A 664 -11.32 8.73 -22.48
CA VAL A 664 -11.22 7.60 -21.54
C VAL A 664 -11.63 8.01 -20.14
N GLY A 665 -11.13 9.14 -19.63
CA GLY A 665 -11.55 9.65 -18.32
C GLY A 665 -13.05 9.91 -18.25
N TRP A 666 -13.61 10.53 -19.29
CA TRP A 666 -15.06 10.77 -19.37
C TRP A 666 -15.89 9.47 -19.42
N LEU A 667 -15.43 8.45 -20.14
CA LEU A 667 -16.09 7.13 -20.21
C LEU A 667 -16.03 6.38 -18.88
N GLU A 668 -14.89 6.43 -18.19
CA GLU A 668 -14.74 5.86 -16.85
C GLU A 668 -15.72 6.52 -15.88
N ASP A 669 -15.78 7.86 -15.88
CA ASP A 669 -16.74 8.62 -15.08
C ASP A 669 -18.19 8.24 -15.42
N PHE A 670 -18.52 8.16 -16.71
CA PHE A 670 -19.87 7.84 -17.19
C PHE A 670 -20.31 6.41 -16.81
N VAL A 671 -19.45 5.41 -17.00
CA VAL A 671 -19.74 4.00 -16.67
C VAL A 671 -19.91 3.82 -15.16
N LEU A 672 -19.09 4.50 -14.35
CA LEU A 672 -19.22 4.49 -12.90
C LEU A 672 -20.53 5.14 -12.44
N THR A 673 -20.97 6.24 -13.05
CA THR A 673 -22.29 6.82 -12.78
C THR A 673 -23.44 5.88 -13.13
N ARG A 674 -23.41 5.18 -14.27
CA ARG A 674 -24.47 4.22 -14.64
C ARG A 674 -24.50 2.97 -13.76
N ARG A 675 -23.34 2.46 -13.31
CA ARG A 675 -23.31 1.36 -12.33
C ARG A 675 -23.94 1.76 -11.01
N ARG A 676 -23.79 3.02 -10.57
CA ARG A 676 -24.47 3.56 -9.38
C ARG A 676 -26.00 3.65 -9.57
N GLU A 677 -26.47 4.07 -10.74
CA GLU A 677 -27.92 4.09 -11.04
C GLU A 677 -28.52 2.68 -11.12
N GLY A 678 -27.80 1.73 -11.72
CA GLY A 678 -28.21 0.32 -11.78
C GLY A 678 -28.22 -0.38 -10.41
N ALA A 679 -27.23 -0.09 -9.55
CA ALA A 679 -27.18 -0.60 -8.18
C ALA A 679 -28.29 0.01 -7.29
N LYS A 680 -28.66 1.27 -7.51
CA LYS A 680 -29.84 1.91 -6.88
C LYS A 680 -31.15 1.26 -7.34
N ALA A 681 -31.27 0.88 -8.62
CA ALA A 681 -32.45 0.20 -9.15
C ALA A 681 -32.59 -1.25 -8.61
N GLN A 682 -31.47 -1.98 -8.41
CA GLN A 682 -31.51 -3.34 -7.84
C GLN A 682 -31.86 -3.36 -6.34
N ARG A 683 -31.45 -2.35 -5.56
CA ARG A 683 -31.90 -2.21 -4.15
C ARG A 683 -33.40 -1.92 -4.02
N GLY A 684 -34.05 -1.40 -5.06
CA GLY A 684 -35.50 -1.18 -5.10
C GLY A 684 -36.34 -2.42 -5.42
N VAL A 685 -35.73 -3.55 -5.83
CA VAL A 685 -36.45 -4.74 -6.33
C VAL A 685 -36.25 -5.98 -5.44
N ALA A 686 -35.34 -5.96 -4.46
CA ALA A 686 -35.02 -7.10 -3.60
C ALA A 686 -36.03 -7.37 -2.46
N HIS A 687 -37.33 -7.10 -2.67
CA HIS A 687 -38.42 -7.46 -1.76
C HIS A 687 -39.48 -8.32 -2.46
N ILE A 688 -39.06 -9.40 -3.12
CA ILE A 688 -39.94 -10.53 -3.47
C ILE A 688 -39.17 -11.83 -3.29
N SER A 689 -39.57 -12.62 -2.27
CA SER A 689 -39.02 -13.95 -1.97
C SER A 689 -39.21 -14.92 -3.14
N PRO A 690 -38.28 -15.87 -3.36
CA PRO A 690 -38.59 -17.09 -4.08
C PRO A 690 -38.68 -18.29 -3.13
N LEU A 691 -39.88 -18.86 -3.06
CA LEU A 691 -40.13 -20.23 -2.63
C LEU A 691 -39.77 -21.18 -3.77
N LEU A 692 -39.25 -22.36 -3.40
CA LEU A 692 -39.11 -23.61 -4.18
C LEU A 692 -37.97 -23.70 -5.21
N LEU A 693 -36.94 -24.49 -4.89
CA LEU A 693 -36.66 -25.81 -5.50
C LEU A 693 -35.38 -26.40 -4.89
N CYS A 694 -35.51 -27.57 -4.27
CA CYS A 694 -34.41 -28.37 -3.72
C CYS A 694 -34.49 -29.77 -4.35
N PRO A 695 -33.39 -30.35 -4.84
CA PRO A 695 -33.30 -31.78 -5.07
C PRO A 695 -32.30 -32.45 -4.10
N SER A 696 -32.85 -33.32 -3.25
CA SER A 696 -32.42 -34.71 -2.99
C SER A 696 -30.93 -35.07 -2.73
N ALA A 697 -30.56 -35.18 -1.44
CA ALA A 697 -29.92 -36.32 -0.71
C ALA A 697 -28.55 -36.93 -1.14
N PRO A 698 -27.82 -37.75 -0.31
CA PRO A 698 -28.02 -38.14 1.11
C PRO A 698 -26.76 -38.16 2.05
N LEU A 699 -27.06 -38.22 3.36
CA LEU A 699 -26.45 -39.02 4.47
C LEU A 699 -24.92 -39.10 4.67
N LEU A 700 -24.47 -38.67 5.87
CA LEU A 700 -23.73 -39.51 6.82
C LEU A 700 -23.80 -38.94 8.25
N GLN A 701 -24.10 -39.84 9.19
CA GLN A 701 -24.23 -39.67 10.65
C GLN A 701 -22.93 -39.20 11.31
N ASN A 702 -23.00 -38.37 12.37
CA ASN A 702 -22.84 -38.87 13.73
C ASN A 702 -23.19 -37.85 14.85
N ASP A 703 -23.97 -38.37 15.80
CA ASP A 703 -24.19 -38.04 17.22
C ASP A 703 -23.38 -36.91 17.90
N SER A 704 -24.05 -36.02 18.66
CA SER A 704 -24.47 -36.31 20.05
C SER A 704 -24.91 -35.05 20.85
N SER A 705 -26.09 -35.17 21.49
CA SER A 705 -26.47 -34.60 22.81
C SER A 705 -26.69 -33.07 22.95
N ARG A 706 -27.64 -32.50 23.74
CA ARG A 706 -28.79 -32.96 24.56
C ARG A 706 -29.49 -31.71 25.17
N TYR A 707 -30.81 -31.79 25.40
CA TYR A 707 -31.72 -30.97 26.27
C TYR A 707 -32.05 -29.52 25.83
N TYR A 708 -33.30 -29.02 25.80
CA TYR A 708 -34.47 -29.20 26.68
C TYR A 708 -35.82 -29.11 25.92
N GLU A 709 -36.80 -29.93 26.33
CA GLU A 709 -38.25 -29.84 26.02
C GLU A 709 -38.92 -28.81 26.97
N ARG A 710 -39.75 -27.86 26.50
CA ARG A 710 -41.19 -27.91 26.15
C ARG A 710 -42.12 -27.48 27.29
N THR A 711 -42.84 -26.36 27.11
CA THR A 711 -44.26 -26.15 27.46
C THR A 711 -44.81 -24.89 26.74
N GLY A 712 -45.97 -24.98 26.09
CA GLY A 712 -46.81 -23.83 25.64
C GLY A 712 -48.03 -23.70 26.56
N PRO A 713 -49.20 -23.17 26.12
CA PRO A 713 -49.53 -22.34 24.95
C PRO A 713 -50.45 -21.12 25.28
N SER A 714 -50.76 -20.26 24.29
CA SER A 714 -52.13 -19.77 23.94
C SER A 714 -52.22 -18.37 23.29
N SER A 715 -52.68 -18.37 22.03
CA SER A 715 -53.65 -17.49 21.35
C SER A 715 -53.80 -15.99 21.70
N ARG A 716 -53.78 -15.12 20.66
CA ARG A 716 -54.99 -14.47 20.09
C ARG A 716 -54.69 -13.63 18.83
N LEU A 717 -55.57 -13.81 17.83
CA LEU A 717 -55.74 -12.99 16.63
C LEU A 717 -56.19 -11.56 16.97
N TYR A 718 -55.84 -10.58 16.13
CA TYR A 718 -56.83 -9.65 15.53
C TYR A 718 -56.32 -9.10 14.18
N LEU A 719 -57.12 -9.36 13.14
CA LEU A 719 -57.10 -8.73 11.82
C LEU A 719 -57.92 -7.42 11.87
N SER A 720 -57.47 -6.37 11.18
CA SER A 720 -58.37 -5.51 10.38
C SER A 720 -57.59 -4.57 9.44
N LEU A 721 -57.69 -4.90 8.15
CA LEU A 721 -57.67 -4.00 6.99
C LEU A 721 -59.05 -3.32 6.87
N PRO A 722 -59.26 -2.17 6.17
CA PRO A 722 -59.15 -2.03 4.71
C PRO A 722 -58.52 -0.68 4.23
N CYS A 723 -57.78 -0.60 3.11
CA CYS A 723 -58.14 -0.64 1.68
C CYS A 723 -58.75 0.65 1.06
N ARG A 724 -57.96 1.25 0.15
CA ARG A 724 -58.26 1.72 -1.23
C ARG A 724 -58.89 3.10 -1.56
N CYS A 725 -58.20 3.76 -2.51
CA CYS A 725 -58.65 4.30 -3.81
C CYS A 725 -58.92 5.82 -4.03
N CYS A 726 -58.02 6.43 -4.82
CA CYS A 726 -58.22 7.20 -6.07
C CYS A 726 -59.26 8.35 -6.19
N SER A 727 -58.77 9.57 -6.48
CA SER A 727 -59.09 10.42 -7.67
C SER A 727 -58.46 11.83 -7.47
N ARG A 728 -57.53 12.31 -8.31
CA ARG A 728 -57.61 13.07 -9.59
C ARG A 728 -58.41 14.40 -9.59
N ARG A 729 -57.64 15.50 -9.82
CA ARG A 729 -57.95 16.81 -10.46
C ARG A 729 -58.90 17.76 -9.70
N GLY A 730 -58.70 19.07 -9.57
CA GLY A 730 -57.67 20.00 -10.05
C GLY A 730 -58.07 21.47 -9.74
N TRP A 731 -57.29 22.42 -10.29
CA TRP A 731 -57.54 23.89 -10.45
C TRP A 731 -57.28 24.79 -9.21
N MET A 732 -56.25 25.64 -9.25
CA MET A 732 -56.25 27.09 -9.62
C MET A 732 -57.22 27.92 -8.73
N TRP A 733 -56.90 29.04 -8.07
CA TRP A 733 -55.81 30.03 -8.05
C TRP A 733 -55.90 30.84 -6.70
N PRO A 734 -55.05 31.84 -6.40
CA PRO A 734 -54.59 32.25 -5.07
C PRO A 734 -55.34 33.45 -4.45
N ARG A 735 -55.03 33.76 -3.18
CA ARG A 735 -55.02 35.16 -2.70
C ARG A 735 -54.09 35.38 -1.49
N MET A 736 -53.43 36.53 -1.57
CA MET A 736 -52.47 37.16 -0.66
C MET A 736 -53.08 37.72 0.63
N SER A 737 -52.16 38.13 1.53
CA SER A 737 -52.26 39.14 2.62
C SER A 737 -53.01 38.71 3.88
N GLY A 738 -52.55 38.96 5.10
CA GLY A 738 -51.40 39.69 5.62
C GLY A 738 -51.67 40.04 7.09
N GLY A 739 -50.61 40.28 7.87
CA GLY A 739 -50.65 41.08 9.11
C GLY A 739 -51.23 40.41 10.37
N GLY A 740 -50.38 40.27 11.40
CA GLY A 740 -50.71 39.82 12.75
C GLY A 740 -49.49 39.26 13.45
#